data_AF-A0A1A6BBD5-F1
#
_entry.id   AF-A0A1A6BBD5-F1
#
_cell.length_a   1.000
_cell.length_b   1.000
_cell.length_c   1.000
_cell.angle_alpha   90.00
_cell.angle_beta   90.00
_cell.angle_gamma   90.00
#
_symmetry.space_group_name_H-M   'P 1'
#
loop_
_entity.id
_entity.type
_entity.pdbx_description
1 polymer ?
#
loop_
_entity_poly.entity_id
_entity_poly.type
_entity_poly.pdbx_seq_one_letter_code
_entity_poly.pdbx_strand_id
1 'polypeptide(L)'
;MNRDSARTRRLRVSALAAVANPSYTRVDTWNLLDDACRHLAEVDLAGLDKTHDLAKVKRLMDRIGAYERYWLYPGAANLATFREHLESLSTVRLAEEVSLAVRLLSEYGDRTALFDLSAPLADQELVAQAKQQQFYTVLLADDSPCTAPDCLAEALRALRTASEDIQFEVLIAPSVEDAITAVALNGEIQAAVIRHDLPLRSRDRVPLMNTLLGANDDTSISRVSDRSHDWVECGEWIRELRPHIDLYLLTDESIAAGTDDEPDVYDRTFYRLNDVTDLYSTVIAGLRNRFSTPFFDALRAYASAPVGQFHALPVARGASIFNSKSLQDMGEFYGRNIFMAETSTTSGGLDSLLDPHGNIKKAMDKAAVTWNANHTYFVTNGTSTANKIVVQSLTRPGDIVLIDRNCHKSHHYGLVLAGAYPRYLESYALPQFAIYGAVPLSTIKKALLDLEAAGHLDKVRMLLLTNCIFDGVVYNPRRVMEEVLAIKPDIVFLWDEAWYAFATAVPWARQRTAMVSAERLEQMLSSPEYAQEYRDWQASMEGVAREEWANHRLLPDPAKARVRVYATHSTHKSLSAFRQASMIHVRDQDFNALARDAFGEAFLTHTSTSPNQQLLASLDLARRQVDIEGFQLVRQTYDMALVFRHRVRKDRLISKWFRILDESDLVPEEYRASHVSSYREVRQGALDEWNEAWRSDQFVLDPTRVTLFLGKTGMNGYDFREKILMDRFGIQINKTSINSVLLIFTIGVTWSSVHHLLDVLRRVATDFDRTQAAASAADWKLHERRVEEITEDLPHLPDFSQFDVAFRPDEGSVYGDTRSAFYAGYEEKDREYVLIGTAGRRIAEGKTLVSTTFVVPYPPGFPVLVPGQVVSKEIVYFLAQLDVKEIHGYNHELGLSVFTQEALARMEAARAAVTRATKASGNGSSESARAPEAPLVANEHTVPVN
;
A
#
# COMPACT_ATOMS: atom_id res chain seq x y z
N MET A 1 15.13 -11.94 11.51
CA MET A 1 16.31 -11.05 11.65
C MET A 1 16.27 -10.37 13.00
N ASN A 2 17.24 -10.65 13.88
CA ASN A 2 17.53 -9.73 14.98
C ASN A 2 18.11 -8.44 14.38
N ARG A 3 17.64 -7.27 14.84
CA ARG A 3 18.35 -6.00 14.60
C ARG A 3 19.41 -5.74 15.64
N ASP A 4 19.39 -6.50 16.74
CA ASP A 4 20.28 -6.39 17.89
C ASP A 4 21.57 -7.19 17.68
N SER A 5 22.16 -7.09 16.48
CA SER A 5 23.61 -7.27 16.40
C SER A 5 24.23 -6.06 17.11
N ALA A 6 25.12 -6.27 18.07
CA ALA A 6 25.74 -5.20 18.86
C ALA A 6 26.76 -4.35 18.06
N ARG A 7 26.56 -4.24 16.74
CA ARG A 7 27.51 -3.79 15.73
C ARG A 7 26.92 -2.64 14.93
N THR A 8 27.36 -1.42 15.24
CA THR A 8 26.95 -0.22 14.49
C THR A 8 27.28 -0.36 12.99
N ARG A 9 26.26 -0.31 12.13
CA ARG A 9 26.45 -0.21 10.67
C ARG A 9 27.29 1.03 10.33
N ARG A 10 28.29 0.87 9.45
CA ARG A 10 29.24 1.90 9.00
C ARG A 10 28.72 2.67 7.78
N LEU A 11 27.84 2.05 6.99
CA LEU A 11 27.11 2.65 5.88
C LEU A 11 25.78 3.22 6.37
N ARG A 12 25.34 4.34 5.79
CA ARG A 12 24.03 4.95 6.03
C ARG A 12 23.23 4.98 4.73
N VAL A 13 22.43 3.93 4.49
CA VAL A 13 21.66 3.82 3.24
C VAL A 13 20.35 4.60 3.35
N SER A 14 20.23 5.66 2.56
CA SER A 14 19.01 6.44 2.40
C SER A 14 18.04 5.70 1.47
N ALA A 15 17.12 4.94 2.07
CA ALA A 15 16.07 4.16 1.41
C ALA A 15 15.19 4.99 0.45
N LEU A 16 15.17 6.31 0.61
CA LEU A 16 14.47 7.29 -0.20
C LEU A 16 15.34 7.89 -1.31
N ALA A 17 16.67 7.99 -1.13
CA ALA A 17 17.60 8.41 -2.19
C ALA A 17 17.74 7.37 -3.32
N ALA A 18 17.45 6.10 -3.03
CA ALA A 18 17.27 5.02 -4.02
C ALA A 18 16.18 5.31 -5.07
N VAL A 19 15.28 6.23 -4.73
CA VAL A 19 14.08 6.60 -5.50
C VAL A 19 14.26 7.94 -6.16
N ALA A 20 14.71 8.92 -5.37
CA ALA A 20 14.60 10.32 -5.69
C ALA A 20 15.54 10.74 -6.83
N ASN A 21 15.05 10.54 -8.07
CA ASN A 21 15.61 10.97 -9.35
C ASN A 21 16.62 10.07 -10.12
N PRO A 22 17.17 8.91 -9.70
CA PRO A 22 18.23 8.23 -10.49
C PRO A 22 17.76 7.63 -11.82
N SER A 23 16.80 6.70 -11.77
CA SER A 23 16.47 5.84 -12.91
C SER A 23 15.62 6.55 -13.96
N TYR A 24 14.77 7.50 -13.54
CA TYR A 24 14.13 8.42 -14.46
C TYR A 24 15.15 9.37 -15.12
N THR A 25 16.10 9.94 -14.36
CA THR A 25 17.22 10.72 -14.96
C THR A 25 17.99 9.89 -15.98
N ARG A 26 18.19 8.58 -15.76
CA ARG A 26 18.87 7.70 -16.73
C ARG A 26 18.13 7.65 -18.07
N VAL A 27 16.84 7.29 -18.08
CA VAL A 27 16.04 7.18 -19.31
C VAL A 27 15.86 8.55 -20.00
N ASP A 28 15.57 9.61 -19.24
CA ASP A 28 15.49 10.97 -19.80
C ASP A 28 16.84 11.46 -20.36
N THR A 29 17.97 11.10 -19.73
CA THR A 29 19.30 11.46 -20.26
C THR A 29 19.64 10.64 -21.51
N TRP A 30 19.16 9.41 -21.63
CA TRP A 30 19.22 8.62 -22.87
C TRP A 30 18.41 9.27 -24.00
N ASN A 31 17.15 9.65 -23.76
CA ASN A 31 16.33 10.38 -24.73
C ASN A 31 16.96 11.73 -25.14
N LEU A 32 17.48 12.50 -24.19
CA LEU A 32 18.17 13.77 -24.46
C LEU A 32 19.51 13.58 -25.18
N LEU A 33 20.18 12.44 -24.98
CA LEU A 33 21.41 12.08 -25.70
C LEU A 33 21.09 11.71 -27.15
N ASP A 34 20.02 10.96 -27.41
CA ASP A 34 19.54 10.67 -28.76
C ASP A 34 19.17 11.94 -29.54
N ASP A 35 18.35 12.83 -28.95
CA ASP A 35 18.06 14.15 -29.54
C ASP A 35 19.32 14.97 -29.82
N ALA A 36 20.33 14.89 -28.94
CA ALA A 36 21.60 15.61 -29.11
C ALA A 36 22.50 14.97 -30.19
N CYS A 37 22.54 13.65 -30.30
CA CYS A 37 23.31 12.93 -31.32
C CYS A 37 22.69 13.10 -32.71
N ARG A 38 21.35 12.98 -32.83
CA ARG A 38 20.63 13.27 -34.08
C ARG A 38 20.90 14.70 -34.56
N HIS A 39 20.78 15.69 -33.68
CA HIS A 39 21.06 17.08 -34.05
C HIS A 39 22.55 17.33 -34.38
N LEU A 40 23.49 16.69 -33.66
CA LEU A 40 24.92 16.77 -33.99
C LEU A 40 25.20 16.21 -35.40
N ALA A 41 24.54 15.13 -35.81
CA ALA A 41 24.66 14.58 -37.16
C ALA A 41 24.07 15.51 -38.23
N GLU A 42 22.92 16.18 -37.97
CA GLU A 42 22.36 17.22 -38.85
C GLU A 42 23.35 18.38 -39.04
N VAL A 43 23.91 18.90 -37.94
CA VAL A 43 24.88 20.02 -37.93
C VAL A 43 26.18 19.64 -38.64
N ASP A 44 26.63 18.39 -38.52
CA ASP A 44 27.80 17.86 -39.22
C ASP A 44 27.58 17.74 -40.72
N LEU A 45 26.48 17.11 -41.14
CA LEU A 45 26.09 16.96 -42.55
C LEU A 45 25.84 18.33 -43.23
N ALA A 46 25.38 19.33 -42.47
CA ALA A 46 25.24 20.70 -42.93
C ALA A 46 26.56 21.49 -43.01
N GLY A 47 27.68 20.95 -42.52
CA GLY A 47 29.00 21.59 -42.53
C GLY A 47 29.12 22.79 -41.56
N LEU A 48 28.32 22.82 -40.51
CA LEU A 48 28.24 23.93 -39.55
C LEU A 48 29.23 23.76 -38.37
N ASP A 49 29.31 24.76 -37.49
CA ASP A 49 30.12 24.67 -36.27
C ASP A 49 29.48 23.71 -35.26
N LYS A 50 30.21 22.61 -35.01
CA LYS A 50 29.82 21.50 -34.11
C LYS A 50 30.24 21.70 -32.65
N THR A 51 30.96 22.79 -32.34
CA THR A 51 31.62 22.97 -31.03
C THR A 51 30.64 22.95 -29.86
N HIS A 52 29.43 23.51 -30.03
CA HIS A 52 28.40 23.49 -29.00
C HIS A 52 27.84 22.07 -28.76
N ASP A 53 27.50 21.37 -29.85
CA ASP A 53 26.79 20.10 -29.79
C ASP A 53 27.69 18.91 -29.44
N LEU A 54 28.95 18.90 -29.88
CA LEU A 54 29.96 17.98 -29.36
C LEU A 54 30.09 18.10 -27.83
N ALA A 55 30.13 19.34 -27.32
CA ALA A 55 30.17 19.60 -25.89
C ALA A 55 28.85 19.22 -25.17
N LYS A 56 27.70 19.35 -25.84
CA LYS A 56 26.37 18.92 -25.33
C LYS A 56 26.28 17.40 -25.21
N VAL A 57 26.62 16.67 -26.27
CA VAL A 57 26.66 15.20 -26.31
C VAL A 57 27.64 14.67 -25.26
N LYS A 58 28.87 15.22 -25.17
CA LYS A 58 29.84 14.81 -24.14
C LYS A 58 29.32 15.00 -22.71
N ARG A 59 28.71 16.15 -22.39
CA ARG A 59 28.09 16.39 -21.06
C ARG A 59 26.98 15.38 -20.72
N LEU A 60 26.22 14.93 -21.72
CA LEU A 60 25.16 13.92 -21.53
C LEU A 60 25.77 12.52 -21.33
N MET A 61 26.79 12.15 -22.11
CA MET A 61 27.55 10.89 -21.91
C MET A 61 28.30 10.84 -20.57
N ASP A 62 28.77 11.97 -20.04
CA ASP A 62 29.39 12.06 -18.73
C ASP A 62 28.35 11.99 -17.60
N ARG A 63 27.18 12.63 -17.77
CA ARG A 63 26.05 12.49 -16.84
C ARG A 63 25.56 11.05 -16.76
N ILE A 64 25.48 10.34 -17.89
CA ILE A 64 24.90 8.99 -17.95
C ILE A 64 25.86 7.90 -17.47
N GLY A 65 27.18 8.09 -17.66
CA GLY A 65 28.21 7.17 -17.15
C GLY A 65 28.24 7.00 -15.63
N ALA A 66 27.64 7.93 -14.87
CA ALA A 66 27.42 7.76 -13.43
C ALA A 66 26.36 6.69 -13.07
N TYR A 67 25.56 6.25 -14.04
CA TYR A 67 24.48 5.27 -13.88
C TYR A 67 24.77 3.95 -14.59
N GLU A 68 25.34 3.98 -15.80
CA GLU A 68 25.51 2.79 -16.68
C GLU A 68 26.37 1.63 -16.13
N ARG A 69 26.98 1.77 -14.94
CA ARG A 69 27.62 0.65 -14.22
C ARG A 69 26.65 -0.22 -13.39
N TYR A 70 25.39 0.20 -13.22
CA TYR A 70 24.38 -0.48 -12.41
C TYR A 70 23.25 -1.13 -13.24
N TRP A 71 23.41 -1.18 -14.56
CA TRP A 71 22.49 -1.79 -15.51
C TRP A 71 23.28 -2.61 -16.54
N LEU A 72 22.64 -3.64 -17.10
CA LEU A 72 23.24 -4.45 -18.15
C LEU A 72 23.16 -3.76 -19.51
N TYR A 73 22.07 -3.03 -19.79
CA TYR A 73 21.86 -2.41 -21.10
C TYR A 73 21.35 -0.96 -21.04
N PRO A 74 21.90 0.00 -21.83
CA PRO A 74 23.04 -0.16 -22.74
C PRO A 74 24.36 -0.45 -22.03
N GLY A 75 24.54 -0.01 -20.78
CA GLY A 75 25.65 -0.40 -19.94
C GLY A 75 26.97 0.33 -20.28
N ALA A 76 27.93 0.21 -19.36
CA ALA A 76 29.19 0.95 -19.45
C ALA A 76 30.03 0.66 -20.71
N ALA A 77 29.91 -0.56 -21.29
CA ALA A 77 30.65 -0.96 -22.48
C ALA A 77 30.16 -0.21 -23.74
N ASN A 78 28.86 -0.23 -24.04
CA ASN A 78 28.32 0.50 -25.20
C ASN A 78 28.53 2.01 -25.06
N LEU A 79 28.44 2.55 -23.84
CA LEU A 79 28.77 3.96 -23.58
C LEU A 79 30.24 4.30 -23.90
N ALA A 80 31.19 3.37 -23.73
CA ALA A 80 32.57 3.57 -24.15
C ALA A 80 32.69 3.61 -25.69
N THR A 81 32.07 2.67 -26.41
CA THR A 81 32.01 2.69 -27.88
C THR A 81 31.37 3.96 -28.43
N PHE A 82 30.31 4.47 -27.79
CA PHE A 82 29.69 5.74 -28.18
C PHE A 82 30.62 6.96 -27.94
N ARG A 83 31.48 6.92 -26.91
CA ARG A 83 32.53 7.92 -26.69
C ARG A 83 33.62 7.84 -27.77
N GLU A 84 34.04 6.64 -28.16
CA GLU A 84 34.97 6.46 -29.28
C GLU A 84 34.39 7.03 -30.59
N HIS A 85 33.11 6.79 -30.89
CA HIS A 85 32.44 7.35 -32.06
C HIS A 85 32.26 8.87 -32.02
N LEU A 86 32.14 9.45 -30.82
CA LEU A 86 32.17 10.91 -30.64
C LEU A 86 33.57 11.49 -30.89
N GLU A 87 34.62 10.83 -30.39
CA GLU A 87 36.02 11.25 -30.54
C GLU A 87 36.54 11.04 -31.97
N SER A 88 36.06 10.03 -32.70
CA SER A 88 36.31 9.83 -34.14
C SER A 88 35.40 10.66 -35.06
N LEU A 89 34.60 11.58 -34.50
CA LEU A 89 33.62 12.41 -35.23
C LEU A 89 32.69 11.60 -36.16
N SER A 90 32.35 10.37 -35.78
CA SER A 90 31.50 9.46 -36.55
C SER A 90 30.02 9.71 -36.25
N THR A 91 29.59 10.95 -36.42
CA THR A 91 28.34 11.53 -35.90
C THR A 91 27.08 10.80 -36.35
N VAL A 92 26.97 10.44 -37.62
CA VAL A 92 25.82 9.71 -38.18
C VAL A 92 25.68 8.34 -37.54
N ARG A 93 26.78 7.55 -37.49
CA ARG A 93 26.80 6.23 -36.85
C ARG A 93 26.49 6.32 -35.35
N LEU A 94 27.03 7.33 -34.67
CA LEU A 94 26.73 7.60 -33.27
C LEU A 94 25.23 7.87 -33.04
N ALA A 95 24.59 8.63 -33.94
CA ALA A 95 23.15 8.87 -33.87
C ALA A 95 22.33 7.59 -34.12
N GLU A 96 22.69 6.79 -35.13
CA GLU A 96 22.01 5.53 -35.45
C GLU A 96 22.10 4.51 -34.31
N GLU A 97 23.29 4.29 -33.74
CA GLU A 97 23.49 3.34 -32.64
C GLU A 97 22.87 3.82 -31.32
N VAL A 98 22.89 5.13 -31.03
CA VAL A 98 22.20 5.70 -29.86
C VAL A 98 20.69 5.62 -30.02
N SER A 99 20.11 5.96 -31.19
CA SER A 99 18.67 5.79 -31.46
C SER A 99 18.23 4.33 -31.26
N LEU A 100 19.02 3.37 -31.74
CA LEU A 100 18.76 1.94 -31.53
C LEU A 100 18.83 1.56 -30.04
N ALA A 101 19.85 2.04 -29.32
CA ALA A 101 20.01 1.77 -27.89
C ALA A 101 18.88 2.35 -27.04
N VAL A 102 18.40 3.56 -27.35
CA VAL A 102 17.27 4.19 -26.67
C VAL A 102 15.96 3.45 -26.95
N ARG A 103 15.72 3.00 -28.19
CA ARG A 103 14.57 2.13 -28.51
C ARG A 103 14.61 0.86 -27.68
N LEU A 104 15.70 0.10 -27.74
CA LEU A 104 15.80 -1.20 -27.08
C LEU A 104 15.77 -1.11 -25.55
N LEU A 105 16.39 -0.07 -24.97
CA LEU A 105 16.24 0.25 -23.54
C LEU A 105 14.78 0.48 -23.15
N SER A 106 14.00 1.17 -24.01
CA SER A 106 12.59 1.51 -23.74
C SER A 106 11.64 0.33 -23.95
N GLU A 107 11.99 -0.61 -24.83
CA GLU A 107 11.15 -1.74 -25.25
C GLU A 107 11.46 -3.04 -24.47
N TYR A 108 12.72 -3.21 -24.04
CA TYR A 108 13.23 -4.46 -23.44
C TYR A 108 14.10 -4.28 -22.19
N GLY A 109 14.65 -3.09 -21.92
CA GLY A 109 15.49 -2.85 -20.75
C GLY A 109 16.76 -3.72 -20.74
N ASP A 110 17.13 -4.23 -19.55
CA ASP A 110 18.31 -5.10 -19.37
C ASP A 110 18.21 -6.42 -20.19
N ARG A 111 17.02 -6.86 -20.59
CA ARG A 111 16.82 -8.07 -21.43
C ARG A 111 17.57 -8.00 -22.76
N THR A 112 17.78 -6.79 -23.28
CA THR A 112 18.54 -6.55 -24.51
C THR A 112 19.96 -7.12 -24.45
N ALA A 113 20.53 -7.34 -23.25
CA ALA A 113 21.84 -7.98 -23.08
C ALA A 113 21.89 -9.45 -23.57
N LEU A 114 20.74 -10.08 -23.85
CA LEU A 114 20.66 -11.40 -24.50
C LEU A 114 20.46 -11.35 -26.03
N PHE A 115 20.32 -10.17 -26.64
CA PHE A 115 20.05 -10.06 -28.08
C PHE A 115 21.35 -9.95 -28.88
N ASP A 116 21.46 -10.76 -29.93
CA ASP A 116 22.47 -10.56 -30.96
C ASP A 116 22.04 -9.38 -31.85
N LEU A 117 22.62 -8.21 -31.59
CA LEU A 117 22.34 -6.99 -32.35
C LEU A 117 22.91 -7.02 -33.78
N SER A 118 23.66 -8.05 -34.17
CA SER A 118 24.07 -8.30 -35.56
C SER A 118 23.05 -9.12 -36.37
N ALA A 119 22.08 -9.75 -35.69
CA ALA A 119 21.01 -10.55 -36.29
C ALA A 119 19.65 -9.80 -36.25
N PRO A 120 18.66 -10.20 -37.08
CA PRO A 120 17.34 -9.58 -37.07
C PRO A 120 16.66 -9.70 -35.70
N LEU A 121 16.29 -8.57 -35.10
CA LEU A 121 15.61 -8.53 -33.79
C LEU A 121 14.26 -9.26 -33.85
N ALA A 122 13.47 -9.07 -34.90
CA ALA A 122 12.14 -9.66 -35.04
C ALA A 122 12.13 -11.21 -34.97
N ASP A 123 13.18 -11.87 -35.47
CA ASP A 123 13.29 -13.34 -35.39
C ASP A 123 13.61 -13.79 -33.95
N GLN A 124 14.43 -13.03 -33.23
CA GLN A 124 14.77 -13.27 -31.83
C GLN A 124 13.57 -13.00 -30.90
N GLU A 125 12.84 -11.92 -31.15
CA GLU A 125 11.58 -11.57 -30.50
C GLU A 125 10.54 -12.69 -30.67
N LEU A 126 10.36 -13.19 -31.89
CA LEU A 126 9.45 -14.30 -32.20
C LEU A 126 9.79 -15.57 -31.42
N VAL A 127 11.08 -15.95 -31.37
CA VAL A 127 11.55 -17.13 -30.61
C VAL A 127 11.35 -16.94 -29.11
N ALA A 128 11.67 -15.77 -28.57
CA ALA A 128 11.53 -15.47 -27.14
C ALA A 128 10.06 -15.47 -26.69
N GLN A 129 9.16 -14.90 -27.51
CA GLN A 129 7.71 -14.94 -27.28
C GLN A 129 7.16 -16.38 -27.37
N ALA A 130 7.55 -17.14 -28.41
CA ALA A 130 7.09 -18.51 -28.62
C ALA A 130 7.48 -19.46 -27.48
N LYS A 131 8.67 -19.27 -26.88
CA LYS A 131 9.13 -20.04 -25.71
C LYS A 131 8.61 -19.53 -24.36
N GLN A 132 7.90 -18.40 -24.33
CA GLN A 132 7.48 -17.69 -23.10
C GLN A 132 8.63 -17.37 -22.13
N GLN A 133 9.85 -17.17 -22.65
CA GLN A 133 11.05 -17.02 -21.83
C GLN A 133 11.03 -15.75 -20.98
N GLN A 134 11.33 -15.91 -19.69
CA GLN A 134 11.55 -14.83 -18.74
C GLN A 134 13.04 -14.46 -18.67
N PHE A 135 13.33 -13.23 -18.30
CA PHE A 135 14.70 -12.72 -18.12
C PHE A 135 14.80 -11.93 -16.81
N TYR A 136 15.90 -12.11 -16.08
CA TYR A 136 16.21 -11.34 -14.87
C TYR A 136 17.68 -10.94 -14.81
N THR A 137 17.97 -9.81 -14.16
CA THR A 137 19.35 -9.44 -13.80
C THR A 137 19.71 -10.13 -12.48
N VAL A 138 20.90 -10.74 -12.42
CA VAL A 138 21.49 -11.28 -11.18
C VAL A 138 22.71 -10.45 -10.82
N LEU A 139 22.76 -9.95 -9.59
CA LEU A 139 23.90 -9.19 -9.10
C LEU A 139 24.99 -10.17 -8.62
N LEU A 140 26.22 -10.01 -9.09
CA LEU A 140 27.40 -10.66 -8.52
C LEU A 140 28.30 -9.58 -7.91
N ALA A 141 28.40 -9.57 -6.58
CA ALA A 141 29.28 -8.65 -5.86
C ALA A 141 30.66 -9.31 -5.69
N ASP A 142 31.57 -9.01 -6.61
CA ASP A 142 32.89 -9.61 -6.79
C ASP A 142 33.87 -8.55 -7.35
N ASP A 143 35.06 -8.42 -6.76
CA ASP A 143 36.11 -7.49 -7.20
C ASP A 143 37.25 -8.14 -8.02
N SER A 144 37.05 -9.40 -8.41
CA SER A 144 37.96 -10.16 -9.29
C SER A 144 38.13 -9.50 -10.66
N PRO A 145 39.35 -9.45 -11.23
CA PRO A 145 39.55 -8.96 -12.60
C PRO A 145 38.84 -9.85 -13.62
N CYS A 146 38.22 -9.27 -14.65
CA CYS A 146 37.61 -10.03 -15.76
C CYS A 146 38.62 -10.87 -16.58
N THR A 147 39.93 -10.68 -16.34
CA THR A 147 41.03 -11.45 -16.92
C THR A 147 41.55 -12.56 -16.00
N ALA A 148 40.93 -12.78 -14.83
CA ALA A 148 41.27 -13.88 -13.94
C ALA A 148 40.91 -15.23 -14.58
N PRO A 149 41.75 -16.27 -14.42
CA PRO A 149 41.34 -17.64 -14.68
C PRO A 149 40.07 -17.98 -13.88
N ASP A 150 39.19 -18.79 -14.47
CA ASP A 150 37.99 -19.32 -13.82
C ASP A 150 37.05 -18.25 -13.23
N CYS A 151 36.98 -17.08 -13.89
CA CYS A 151 36.06 -15.98 -13.57
C CYS A 151 34.61 -16.47 -13.41
N LEU A 152 34.03 -16.27 -12.21
CA LEU A 152 32.72 -16.80 -11.85
C LEU A 152 31.59 -16.31 -12.78
N ALA A 153 31.65 -15.06 -13.25
CA ALA A 153 30.68 -14.54 -14.19
C ALA A 153 30.68 -15.33 -15.52
N GLU A 154 31.86 -15.66 -16.06
CA GLU A 154 31.98 -16.47 -17.27
C GLU A 154 31.59 -17.93 -17.04
N ALA A 155 31.93 -18.50 -15.89
CA ALA A 155 31.49 -19.85 -15.51
C ALA A 155 29.95 -19.96 -15.42
N LEU A 156 29.28 -18.96 -14.83
CA LEU A 156 27.82 -18.89 -14.81
C LEU A 156 27.22 -18.64 -16.20
N ARG A 157 27.87 -17.82 -17.05
CA ARG A 157 27.44 -17.58 -18.44
C ARG A 157 27.51 -18.84 -19.30
N ALA A 158 28.54 -19.68 -19.11
CA ALA A 158 28.78 -20.91 -19.86
C ALA A 158 27.80 -22.05 -19.54
N LEU A 159 27.12 -22.00 -18.39
CA LEU A 159 26.09 -22.98 -18.00
C LEU A 159 24.72 -22.74 -18.64
N ARG A 160 24.47 -21.53 -19.19
CA ARG A 160 23.16 -21.13 -19.73
C ARG A 160 22.82 -21.91 -21.00
N THR A 161 21.57 -22.36 -21.11
CA THR A 161 21.06 -23.02 -22.33
C THR A 161 19.89 -22.25 -22.92
N ALA A 162 19.85 -22.11 -24.25
CA ALA A 162 18.75 -21.43 -24.94
C ALA A 162 17.38 -22.15 -24.85
N SER A 163 17.31 -23.27 -24.11
CA SER A 163 16.12 -24.09 -23.84
C SER A 163 15.40 -23.74 -22.53
N GLU A 164 16.04 -23.05 -21.58
CA GLU A 164 15.43 -22.79 -20.26
C GLU A 164 14.34 -21.72 -20.31
N ASP A 165 13.30 -21.92 -19.51
CA ASP A 165 12.14 -21.05 -19.29
C ASP A 165 12.49 -19.71 -18.63
N ILE A 166 13.53 -19.71 -17.80
CA ILE A 166 14.10 -18.53 -17.15
C ILE A 166 15.55 -18.40 -17.59
N GLN A 167 15.93 -17.21 -18.03
CA GLN A 167 17.29 -16.81 -18.33
C GLN A 167 17.74 -15.72 -17.34
N PHE A 168 19.04 -15.62 -17.09
CA PHE A 168 19.62 -14.45 -16.43
C PHE A 168 20.95 -14.03 -17.05
N GLU A 169 21.37 -12.80 -16.75
CA GLU A 169 22.69 -12.26 -17.04
C GLU A 169 23.24 -11.56 -15.78
N VAL A 170 24.56 -11.54 -15.65
CA VAL A 170 25.29 -11.18 -14.43
C VAL A 170 25.77 -9.74 -14.49
N LEU A 171 25.22 -8.90 -13.60
CA LEU A 171 25.70 -7.54 -13.33
C LEU A 171 26.77 -7.61 -12.22
N ILE A 172 27.99 -7.15 -12.50
CA ILE A 172 29.12 -7.24 -11.55
C ILE A 172 29.26 -5.95 -10.75
N ALA A 173 29.41 -6.05 -9.42
CA ALA A 173 29.63 -4.93 -8.51
C ALA A 173 30.91 -5.14 -7.66
N PRO A 174 31.95 -4.29 -7.79
CA PRO A 174 33.28 -4.55 -7.20
C PRO A 174 33.44 -4.09 -5.73
N SER A 175 32.35 -3.74 -5.04
CA SER A 175 32.37 -3.37 -3.61
C SER A 175 30.97 -3.52 -2.99
N VAL A 176 30.91 -3.56 -1.65
CA VAL A 176 29.62 -3.56 -0.92
C VAL A 176 28.81 -2.29 -1.24
N GLU A 177 29.48 -1.14 -1.34
CA GLU A 177 28.84 0.12 -1.73
C GLU A 177 28.27 0.09 -3.16
N ASP A 178 28.98 -0.48 -4.14
CA ASP A 178 28.47 -0.65 -5.50
C ASP A 178 27.31 -1.67 -5.53
N ALA A 179 27.38 -2.74 -4.74
CA ALA A 179 26.33 -3.77 -4.68
C ALA A 179 25.02 -3.23 -4.07
N ILE A 180 25.10 -2.52 -2.94
CA ILE A 180 23.94 -1.83 -2.33
C ILE A 180 23.41 -0.77 -3.30
N THR A 181 24.29 -0.06 -4.01
CA THR A 181 23.87 0.93 -5.02
C THR A 181 23.14 0.24 -6.19
N ALA A 182 23.62 -0.90 -6.68
CA ALA A 182 22.94 -1.67 -7.71
C ALA A 182 21.52 -2.10 -7.25
N VAL A 183 21.38 -2.70 -6.07
CA VAL A 183 20.08 -3.15 -5.52
C VAL A 183 19.10 -1.99 -5.26
N ALA A 184 19.62 -0.84 -4.83
CA ALA A 184 18.84 0.38 -4.64
C ALA A 184 18.34 0.98 -5.96
N LEU A 185 19.13 0.88 -7.03
CA LEU A 185 18.88 1.61 -8.28
C LEU A 185 18.24 0.78 -9.39
N ASN A 186 18.55 -0.51 -9.51
CA ASN A 186 18.05 -1.35 -10.60
C ASN A 186 16.91 -2.28 -10.14
N GLY A 187 15.73 -2.07 -10.73
CA GLY A 187 14.54 -2.89 -10.47
C GLY A 187 14.68 -4.32 -11.00
N GLU A 188 15.42 -4.50 -12.10
CA GLU A 188 15.56 -5.78 -12.82
C GLU A 188 16.38 -6.82 -12.04
N ILE A 189 17.10 -6.41 -10.99
CA ILE A 189 17.83 -7.32 -10.10
C ILE A 189 16.81 -8.14 -9.29
N GLN A 190 16.86 -9.47 -9.44
CA GLN A 190 15.96 -10.40 -8.75
C GLN A 190 16.68 -11.45 -7.87
N ALA A 191 18.00 -11.54 -7.96
CA ALA A 191 18.84 -12.24 -6.99
C ALA A 191 20.21 -11.57 -6.87
N ALA A 192 20.92 -11.82 -5.77
CA ALA A 192 22.27 -11.32 -5.52
C ALA A 192 23.18 -12.41 -4.93
N VAL A 193 24.42 -12.51 -5.43
CA VAL A 193 25.49 -13.37 -4.93
C VAL A 193 26.61 -12.47 -4.41
N ILE A 194 26.99 -12.61 -3.14
CA ILE A 194 27.96 -11.73 -2.46
C ILE A 194 29.20 -12.53 -2.04
N ARG A 195 30.40 -12.08 -2.40
CA ARG A 195 31.68 -12.65 -1.92
C ARG A 195 31.99 -12.12 -0.51
N HIS A 196 32.38 -12.99 0.42
CA HIS A 196 32.52 -12.64 1.85
C HIS A 196 33.58 -11.56 2.14
N ASP A 197 34.72 -11.58 1.43
CA ASP A 197 35.88 -10.70 1.66
C ASP A 197 35.83 -9.39 0.82
N LEU A 198 34.72 -9.15 0.11
CA LEU A 198 34.51 -8.00 -0.78
C LEU A 198 34.79 -6.68 -0.04
N PRO A 199 35.53 -5.72 -0.62
CA PRO A 199 35.82 -4.46 0.05
C PRO A 199 34.54 -3.65 0.30
N LEU A 200 34.39 -3.09 1.51
CA LEU A 200 33.28 -2.20 1.85
C LEU A 200 33.12 -1.05 0.84
N ARG A 201 34.18 -0.23 0.68
CA ARG A 201 34.16 1.02 -0.07
C ARG A 201 34.40 0.83 -1.56
N SER A 202 33.67 1.57 -2.40
CA SER A 202 33.94 1.60 -3.84
C SER A 202 35.25 2.32 -4.15
N ARG A 203 35.98 1.84 -5.16
CA ARG A 203 37.22 2.45 -5.64
C ARG A 203 36.95 3.79 -6.35
N ASP A 204 35.83 3.86 -7.07
CA ASP A 204 35.40 5.02 -7.88
C ASP A 204 33.98 5.45 -7.47
N ARG A 205 33.82 5.97 -6.24
CA ARG A 205 32.54 6.49 -5.73
C ARG A 205 31.97 7.59 -6.64
N VAL A 206 30.86 7.31 -7.33
CA VAL A 206 30.14 8.32 -8.14
C VAL A 206 29.34 9.28 -7.25
N PRO A 207 29.07 10.55 -7.65
CA PRO A 207 28.40 11.54 -6.80
C PRO A 207 27.04 11.09 -6.24
N LEU A 208 26.31 10.24 -6.98
CA LEU A 208 25.05 9.65 -6.54
C LEU A 208 25.19 8.78 -5.27
N MET A 209 26.32 8.09 -5.10
CA MET A 209 26.59 7.25 -3.93
C MET A 209 26.72 8.09 -2.66
N ASN A 210 27.13 9.35 -2.76
CA ASN A 210 27.16 10.25 -1.59
C ASN A 210 25.74 10.65 -1.15
N THR A 211 24.78 10.72 -2.09
CA THR A 211 23.36 10.93 -1.79
C THR A 211 22.69 9.67 -1.24
N LEU A 212 23.10 8.48 -1.72
CA LEU A 212 22.51 7.20 -1.31
C LEU A 212 23.10 6.64 -0.01
N LEU A 213 24.41 6.76 0.20
CA LEU A 213 25.19 6.05 1.23
C LEU A 213 25.84 7.01 2.26
N GLY A 214 25.52 8.30 2.18
CA GLY A 214 26.15 9.38 2.94
C GLY A 214 27.52 9.81 2.38
N ALA A 215 27.99 10.97 2.85
CA ALA A 215 29.34 11.45 2.57
C ALA A 215 30.42 10.52 3.15
N ASN A 216 31.62 10.53 2.56
CA ASN A 216 32.74 9.73 3.04
C ASN A 216 33.50 10.48 4.15
N ASP A 217 32.83 10.66 5.29
CA ASP A 217 33.36 11.45 6.43
C ASP A 217 34.55 10.74 7.12
N ASP A 218 34.68 9.43 6.91
CA ASP A 218 35.74 8.62 7.51
C ASP A 218 37.08 8.72 6.76
N THR A 219 37.76 9.84 7.02
CA THR A 219 39.21 9.98 6.74
C THR A 219 40.08 9.31 7.82
N SER A 220 39.47 8.68 8.83
CA SER A 220 40.14 8.15 10.03
C SER A 220 40.47 6.65 9.96
N ILE A 221 39.67 5.85 9.24
CA ILE A 221 39.85 4.40 9.17
C ILE A 221 41.09 4.06 8.32
N SER A 222 42.11 3.49 8.99
CA SER A 222 43.36 3.11 8.35
C SER A 222 43.16 2.01 7.28
N ARG A 223 44.10 1.89 6.34
CA ARG A 223 44.02 1.01 5.15
C ARG A 223 44.08 -0.51 5.43
N VAL A 224 43.88 -0.94 6.67
CA VAL A 224 43.72 -2.35 7.07
C VAL A 224 42.52 -2.44 8.04
N SER A 225 41.33 -2.15 7.53
CA SER A 225 40.09 -2.49 8.24
C SER A 225 39.84 -3.99 8.17
N ASP A 226 39.46 -4.59 9.29
CA ASP A 226 38.94 -5.95 9.33
C ASP A 226 37.69 -6.08 8.42
N ARG A 227 37.77 -6.96 7.42
CA ARG A 227 36.70 -7.19 6.42
C ARG A 227 35.73 -8.31 6.80
N SER A 228 36.01 -9.07 7.87
CA SER A 228 35.36 -10.35 8.20
C SER A 228 33.83 -10.34 8.29
N HIS A 229 33.19 -9.16 8.33
CA HIS A 229 31.73 -9.01 8.36
C HIS A 229 31.22 -7.91 7.41
N ASP A 230 32.01 -7.47 6.42
CA ASP A 230 31.55 -6.50 5.41
C ASP A 230 30.36 -7.05 4.59
N TRP A 231 30.32 -8.37 4.42
CA TRP A 231 29.22 -9.13 3.82
C TRP A 231 27.93 -9.10 4.66
N VAL A 232 28.00 -9.21 5.99
CA VAL A 232 26.82 -9.12 6.88
C VAL A 232 26.10 -7.79 6.66
N GLU A 233 26.87 -6.70 6.70
CA GLU A 233 26.35 -5.34 6.48
C GLU A 233 25.79 -5.15 5.05
N CYS A 234 26.38 -5.79 4.05
CA CYS A 234 25.85 -5.83 2.69
C CYS A 234 24.46 -6.49 2.65
N GLY A 235 24.35 -7.71 3.18
CA GLY A 235 23.11 -8.48 3.17
C GLY A 235 21.98 -7.83 3.98
N GLU A 236 22.28 -7.28 5.15
CA GLU A 236 21.32 -6.52 5.96
C GLU A 236 20.70 -5.35 5.18
N TRP A 237 21.53 -4.57 4.46
CA TRP A 237 21.04 -3.45 3.65
C TRP A 237 20.27 -3.93 2.41
N ILE A 238 20.70 -5.02 1.76
CA ILE A 238 19.96 -5.62 0.65
C ILE A 238 18.56 -6.06 1.10
N ARG A 239 18.43 -6.72 2.25
CA ARG A 239 17.12 -7.14 2.79
C ARG A 239 16.24 -5.94 3.22
N GLU A 240 16.82 -4.86 3.72
CA GLU A 240 16.07 -3.63 4.03
C GLU A 240 15.54 -2.94 2.75
N LEU A 241 16.28 -3.00 1.64
CA LEU A 241 15.84 -2.47 0.34
C LEU A 241 14.86 -3.41 -0.39
N ARG A 242 15.28 -4.65 -0.63
CA ARG A 242 14.60 -5.66 -1.46
C ARG A 242 14.50 -6.99 -0.68
N PRO A 243 13.63 -7.10 0.34
CA PRO A 243 13.57 -8.28 1.23
C PRO A 243 13.26 -9.60 0.51
N HIS A 244 12.61 -9.54 -0.64
CA HIS A 244 12.16 -10.72 -1.39
C HIS A 244 13.11 -11.18 -2.50
N ILE A 245 14.20 -10.47 -2.82
CA ILE A 245 15.17 -11.01 -3.79
C ILE A 245 16.03 -12.09 -3.12
N ASP A 246 16.33 -13.15 -3.86
CA ASP A 246 17.12 -14.27 -3.33
C ASP A 246 18.57 -13.82 -3.12
N LEU A 247 19.14 -14.08 -1.94
CA LEU A 247 20.43 -13.53 -1.49
C LEU A 247 21.38 -14.64 -1.04
N TYR A 248 22.48 -14.80 -1.78
CA TYR A 248 23.42 -15.93 -1.63
C TYR A 248 24.82 -15.45 -1.21
N LEU A 249 25.47 -16.18 -0.29
CA LEU A 249 26.82 -15.89 0.18
C LEU A 249 27.82 -16.86 -0.46
N LEU A 250 28.98 -16.34 -0.87
CA LEU A 250 30.13 -17.14 -1.29
C LEU A 250 31.29 -16.90 -0.32
N THR A 251 31.77 -17.96 0.34
CA THR A 251 32.82 -17.90 1.36
C THR A 251 33.91 -18.95 1.17
N ASP A 252 35.15 -18.58 1.52
CA ASP A 252 36.30 -19.48 1.63
C ASP A 252 36.64 -19.86 3.09
N GLU A 253 35.90 -19.31 4.06
CA GLU A 253 36.12 -19.48 5.49
C GLU A 253 35.80 -20.91 5.98
N SER A 254 36.60 -21.38 6.94
CA SER A 254 36.53 -22.76 7.40
C SER A 254 35.24 -23.03 8.18
N ILE A 255 34.41 -23.95 7.68
CA ILE A 255 33.19 -24.44 8.36
C ILE A 255 33.48 -24.92 9.80
N ALA A 256 34.71 -25.37 10.08
CA ALA A 256 35.16 -25.81 11.40
C ALA A 256 35.53 -24.66 12.38
N ALA A 257 35.32 -23.39 12.00
CA ALA A 257 35.63 -22.21 12.81
C ALA A 257 34.39 -21.40 13.25
N GLY A 258 33.17 -21.88 12.92
CA GLY A 258 31.93 -21.14 13.13
C GLY A 258 31.70 -20.71 14.58
N THR A 259 31.21 -19.48 14.71
CA THR A 259 30.76 -18.89 15.98
C THR A 259 29.23 -18.94 16.05
N ASP A 260 28.68 -19.29 17.22
CA ASP A 260 27.22 -19.43 17.44
C ASP A 260 26.41 -18.13 17.27
N ASP A 261 27.08 -16.98 17.08
CA ASP A 261 26.50 -15.63 16.94
C ASP A 261 26.35 -15.12 15.48
N GLU A 262 26.61 -15.96 14.46
CA GLU A 262 26.47 -15.53 13.05
C GLU A 262 25.01 -15.22 12.64
N PRO A 263 24.72 -14.06 12.05
CA PRO A 263 23.34 -13.63 11.79
C PRO A 263 22.74 -14.25 10.51
N ASP A 264 21.54 -14.82 10.65
CA ASP A 264 20.73 -15.35 9.56
C ASP A 264 20.22 -14.23 8.62
N VAL A 265 20.98 -14.00 7.55
CA VAL A 265 20.77 -12.93 6.55
C VAL A 265 20.62 -13.48 5.12
N TYR A 266 21.25 -14.62 4.81
CA TYR A 266 21.43 -15.16 3.47
C TYR A 266 20.63 -16.47 3.26
N ASP A 267 19.95 -16.61 2.12
CA ASP A 267 19.11 -17.77 1.81
C ASP A 267 19.91 -19.07 1.61
N ARG A 268 21.16 -18.96 1.14
CA ARG A 268 22.11 -20.08 1.05
C ARG A 268 23.56 -19.59 1.00
N THR A 269 24.45 -20.31 1.68
CA THR A 269 25.91 -20.10 1.64
C THR A 269 26.59 -21.19 0.83
N PHE A 270 27.57 -20.80 0.00
CA PHE A 270 28.37 -21.67 -0.85
C PHE A 270 29.85 -21.60 -0.45
N TYR A 271 30.52 -22.74 -0.45
CA TYR A 271 31.93 -22.86 -0.03
C TYR A 271 32.87 -23.03 -1.24
N ARG A 272 33.93 -22.22 -1.34
CA ARG A 272 35.08 -22.39 -2.26
C ARG A 272 34.80 -22.62 -3.74
N LEU A 273 33.64 -22.19 -4.24
CA LEU A 273 33.18 -22.48 -5.62
C LEU A 273 33.31 -23.96 -6.02
N ASN A 274 33.18 -24.90 -5.06
CA ASN A 274 33.42 -26.33 -5.31
C ASN A 274 32.55 -26.91 -6.43
N ASP A 275 31.36 -26.33 -6.67
CA ASP A 275 30.57 -26.54 -7.88
C ASP A 275 29.78 -25.27 -8.25
N VAL A 276 30.08 -24.71 -9.43
CA VAL A 276 29.33 -23.57 -9.99
C VAL A 276 27.94 -24.00 -10.48
N THR A 277 27.75 -25.29 -10.79
CA THR A 277 26.47 -25.86 -11.27
C THR A 277 25.39 -25.83 -10.18
N ASP A 278 25.75 -26.12 -8.93
CA ASP A 278 24.85 -26.02 -7.77
C ASP A 278 24.43 -24.56 -7.49
N LEU A 279 25.37 -23.61 -7.57
CA LEU A 279 25.06 -22.17 -7.48
C LEU A 279 24.09 -21.74 -8.60
N TYR A 280 24.41 -22.06 -9.85
CA TYR A 280 23.56 -21.77 -11.01
C TYR A 280 22.15 -22.36 -10.85
N SER A 281 22.07 -23.64 -10.47
CA SER A 281 20.81 -24.36 -10.26
C SER A 281 19.99 -23.76 -9.12
N THR A 282 20.64 -23.27 -8.06
CA THR A 282 19.98 -22.59 -6.94
C THR A 282 19.38 -21.25 -7.38
N VAL A 283 20.14 -20.43 -8.11
CA VAL A 283 19.65 -19.14 -8.64
C VAL A 283 18.43 -19.36 -9.55
N ILE A 284 18.50 -20.31 -10.47
CA ILE A 284 17.37 -20.68 -11.34
C ILE A 284 16.18 -21.21 -10.53
N ALA A 285 16.41 -21.99 -9.47
CA ALA A 285 15.34 -22.51 -8.61
C ALA A 285 14.64 -21.42 -7.77
N GLY A 286 15.39 -20.46 -7.23
CA GLY A 286 14.86 -19.29 -6.51
C GLY A 286 13.97 -18.43 -7.42
N LEU A 287 14.51 -18.02 -8.57
CA LEU A 287 13.79 -17.26 -9.60
C LEU A 287 12.53 -18.00 -10.08
N ARG A 288 12.60 -19.31 -10.34
CA ARG A 288 11.43 -20.12 -10.74
C ARG A 288 10.42 -20.27 -9.62
N ASN A 289 10.85 -20.39 -8.36
CA ASN A 289 9.94 -20.35 -7.22
C ASN A 289 9.21 -19.00 -7.18
N ARG A 290 9.92 -17.86 -7.14
CA ARG A 290 9.30 -16.53 -7.06
C ARG A 290 8.35 -16.23 -8.22
N PHE A 291 8.72 -16.62 -9.44
CA PHE A 291 7.88 -16.49 -10.65
C PHE A 291 6.66 -17.44 -10.69
N SER A 292 6.66 -18.56 -9.96
CA SER A 292 5.49 -19.45 -9.95
C SER A 292 4.24 -18.76 -9.39
N THR A 293 3.11 -19.07 -10.01
CA THR A 293 1.75 -18.69 -9.58
C THR A 293 0.95 -19.97 -9.38
N PRO A 294 1.09 -20.63 -8.21
CA PRO A 294 0.66 -22.02 -8.01
C PRO A 294 -0.80 -22.29 -8.39
N PHE A 295 -1.68 -21.31 -8.19
CA PHE A 295 -3.09 -21.45 -8.54
C PHE A 295 -3.35 -21.09 -10.01
N PHE A 296 -2.78 -19.99 -10.53
CA PHE A 296 -3.00 -19.62 -11.93
C PHE A 296 -2.37 -20.63 -12.91
N ASP A 297 -1.20 -21.18 -12.60
CA ASP A 297 -0.55 -22.18 -13.44
C ASP A 297 -1.30 -23.53 -13.44
N ALA A 298 -1.90 -23.90 -12.30
CA ALA A 298 -2.84 -25.02 -12.24
C ALA A 298 -4.12 -24.75 -13.04
N LEU A 299 -4.66 -23.52 -13.00
CA LEU A 299 -5.82 -23.11 -13.79
C LEU A 299 -5.53 -23.12 -15.31
N ARG A 300 -4.31 -22.71 -15.72
CA ARG A 300 -3.82 -22.85 -17.10
C ARG A 300 -3.75 -24.32 -17.53
N ALA A 301 -3.22 -25.19 -16.68
CA ALA A 301 -3.12 -26.63 -16.96
C ALA A 301 -4.50 -27.30 -17.06
N TYR A 302 -5.45 -26.95 -16.20
CA TYR A 302 -6.85 -27.37 -16.31
C TYR A 302 -7.49 -26.88 -17.64
N ALA A 303 -7.28 -25.61 -17.99
CA ALA A 303 -7.85 -25.03 -19.20
C ALA A 303 -7.34 -25.71 -20.48
N SER A 304 -6.06 -26.07 -20.55
CA SER A 304 -5.47 -26.75 -21.71
C SER A 304 -5.77 -28.26 -21.76
N ALA A 305 -6.05 -28.91 -20.62
CA ALA A 305 -6.33 -30.34 -20.56
C ALA A 305 -7.57 -30.76 -21.39
N PRO A 306 -7.58 -31.95 -22.02
CA PRO A 306 -8.72 -32.45 -22.80
C PRO A 306 -9.81 -33.06 -21.91
N VAL A 307 -10.51 -32.22 -21.15
CA VAL A 307 -11.60 -32.64 -20.23
C VAL A 307 -12.96 -32.68 -20.96
N GLY A 308 -13.70 -33.78 -20.77
CA GLY A 308 -15.10 -33.96 -21.18
C GLY A 308 -16.08 -33.53 -20.08
N GLN A 309 -17.16 -32.83 -20.44
CA GLN A 309 -17.95 -32.04 -19.48
C GLN A 309 -19.30 -32.67 -19.10
N PHE A 310 -19.44 -33.02 -17.83
CA PHE A 310 -20.72 -33.40 -17.18
C PHE A 310 -20.97 -32.63 -15.87
N HIS A 311 -20.12 -31.65 -15.54
CA HIS A 311 -20.25 -30.82 -14.34
C HIS A 311 -21.44 -29.83 -14.43
N ALA A 312 -21.98 -29.40 -13.29
CA ALA A 312 -23.13 -28.51 -13.16
C ALA A 312 -22.94 -27.06 -13.70
N LEU A 313 -21.83 -26.76 -14.39
CA LEU A 313 -21.55 -25.46 -15.01
C LEU A 313 -21.70 -25.59 -16.54
N PRO A 314 -22.81 -25.13 -17.15
CA PRO A 314 -23.03 -25.26 -18.59
C PRO A 314 -22.09 -24.37 -19.43
N VAL A 315 -21.66 -23.25 -18.84
CA VAL A 315 -20.74 -22.26 -19.44
C VAL A 315 -19.30 -22.75 -19.52
N ALA A 316 -18.91 -23.72 -18.66
CA ALA A 316 -17.56 -24.24 -18.63
C ALA A 316 -17.23 -25.03 -19.91
N ARG A 317 -15.99 -24.88 -20.38
CA ARG A 317 -15.52 -25.28 -21.73
C ARG A 317 -16.22 -24.55 -22.90
N GLY A 318 -17.12 -23.60 -22.61
CA GLY A 318 -17.76 -22.70 -23.57
C GLY A 318 -18.85 -23.31 -24.46
N ALA A 319 -19.19 -24.59 -24.29
CA ALA A 319 -20.07 -25.30 -25.21
C ALA A 319 -21.50 -24.69 -25.29
N SER A 320 -22.06 -24.20 -24.19
CA SER A 320 -23.36 -23.52 -24.18
C SER A 320 -23.34 -22.13 -24.83
N ILE A 321 -22.16 -21.56 -25.02
CA ILE A 321 -21.94 -20.20 -25.55
C ILE A 321 -21.74 -20.28 -27.06
N PHE A 322 -20.70 -20.98 -27.51
CA PHE A 322 -20.35 -21.05 -28.94
C PHE A 322 -21.35 -21.83 -29.80
N ASN A 323 -22.10 -22.78 -29.21
CA ASN A 323 -23.19 -23.49 -29.92
C ASN A 323 -24.54 -22.75 -29.87
N SER A 324 -24.66 -21.65 -29.11
CA SER A 324 -25.88 -20.86 -29.04
C SER A 324 -25.97 -19.89 -30.21
N LYS A 325 -27.16 -19.79 -30.83
CA LYS A 325 -27.44 -18.81 -31.88
C LYS A 325 -27.55 -17.36 -31.37
N SER A 326 -27.47 -17.15 -30.05
CA SER A 326 -27.72 -15.85 -29.40
C SER A 326 -26.78 -15.55 -28.23
N LEU A 327 -25.65 -16.24 -28.12
CA LEU A 327 -24.59 -15.96 -27.11
C LEU A 327 -23.17 -16.03 -27.70
N GLN A 328 -23.02 -16.12 -29.03
CA GLN A 328 -21.69 -16.14 -29.68
C GLN A 328 -20.93 -14.81 -29.46
N ASP A 329 -21.65 -13.70 -29.38
CA ASP A 329 -21.17 -12.37 -28.99
C ASP A 329 -20.49 -12.38 -27.61
N MET A 330 -21.03 -13.09 -26.62
CA MET A 330 -20.38 -13.28 -25.31
C MET A 330 -19.06 -14.06 -25.44
N GLY A 331 -19.03 -15.06 -26.33
CA GLY A 331 -17.84 -15.87 -26.61
C GLY A 331 -16.74 -15.12 -27.36
N GLU A 332 -17.13 -14.22 -28.26
CA GLU A 332 -16.25 -13.33 -29.01
C GLU A 332 -15.70 -12.20 -28.12
N PHE A 333 -16.55 -11.56 -27.31
CA PHE A 333 -16.17 -10.43 -26.44
C PHE A 333 -15.18 -10.81 -25.34
N TYR A 334 -15.43 -11.90 -24.61
CA TYR A 334 -14.52 -12.35 -23.53
C TYR A 334 -13.40 -13.29 -24.01
N GLY A 335 -13.51 -13.82 -25.23
CA GLY A 335 -12.59 -14.81 -25.77
C GLY A 335 -12.74 -16.21 -25.12
N ARG A 336 -12.29 -17.24 -25.83
CA ARG A 336 -12.53 -18.65 -25.43
C ARG A 336 -11.89 -19.04 -24.09
N ASN A 337 -10.76 -18.44 -23.71
CA ASN A 337 -9.95 -18.89 -22.58
C ASN A 337 -10.66 -18.75 -21.22
N ILE A 338 -11.49 -17.72 -21.02
CA ILE A 338 -12.21 -17.55 -19.73
C ILE A 338 -13.16 -18.72 -19.45
N PHE A 339 -13.80 -19.25 -20.50
CA PHE A 339 -14.71 -20.39 -20.43
C PHE A 339 -13.97 -21.73 -20.33
N MET A 340 -12.77 -21.84 -20.92
CA MET A 340 -11.93 -23.03 -20.79
C MET A 340 -11.36 -23.17 -19.36
N ALA A 341 -11.10 -22.04 -18.69
CA ALA A 341 -10.70 -21.97 -17.29
C ALA A 341 -11.87 -22.06 -16.29
N GLU A 342 -13.12 -21.92 -16.73
CA GLU A 342 -14.30 -21.97 -15.87
C GLU A 342 -14.53 -23.39 -15.31
N THR A 343 -14.70 -23.50 -14.00
CA THR A 343 -14.56 -24.77 -13.26
C THR A 343 -15.00 -24.65 -11.79
N SER A 344 -14.98 -25.76 -11.04
CA SER A 344 -15.18 -25.81 -9.60
C SER A 344 -14.17 -26.74 -8.92
N THR A 345 -14.14 -26.68 -7.58
CA THR A 345 -13.36 -27.58 -6.71
C THR A 345 -13.61 -29.07 -6.98
N THR A 346 -14.81 -29.44 -7.44
CA THR A 346 -15.16 -30.85 -7.71
C THR A 346 -14.62 -31.38 -9.05
N SER A 347 -14.03 -30.52 -9.88
CA SER A 347 -13.44 -30.93 -11.17
C SER A 347 -12.10 -31.65 -11.05
N GLY A 348 -11.48 -31.63 -9.86
CA GLY A 348 -10.18 -32.23 -9.57
C GLY A 348 -8.99 -31.39 -10.06
N GLY A 349 -7.81 -31.60 -9.45
CA GLY A 349 -6.57 -30.88 -9.77
C GLY A 349 -6.51 -29.41 -9.30
N LEU A 350 -7.63 -28.87 -8.83
CA LEU A 350 -7.75 -27.53 -8.26
C LEU A 350 -8.13 -27.62 -6.77
N ASP A 351 -7.75 -26.59 -6.02
CA ASP A 351 -7.84 -26.51 -4.55
C ASP A 351 -9.17 -25.86 -4.10
N SER A 352 -9.55 -26.04 -2.83
CA SER A 352 -10.77 -25.45 -2.28
C SER A 352 -10.48 -24.11 -1.60
N LEU A 353 -11.21 -23.05 -1.95
CA LEU A 353 -11.08 -21.77 -1.23
C LEU A 353 -11.58 -21.86 0.22
N LEU A 354 -12.57 -22.72 0.48
CA LEU A 354 -13.18 -22.89 1.80
C LEU A 354 -12.36 -23.81 2.72
N ASP A 355 -11.48 -24.63 2.14
CA ASP A 355 -10.61 -25.57 2.86
C ASP A 355 -9.31 -25.79 2.06
N PRO A 356 -8.39 -24.80 2.03
CA PRO A 356 -7.26 -24.78 1.12
C PRO A 356 -6.08 -25.63 1.63
N HIS A 357 -5.72 -26.68 0.88
CA HIS A 357 -4.60 -27.60 1.19
C HIS A 357 -3.56 -27.70 0.08
N GLY A 358 -3.84 -27.15 -1.10
CA GLY A 358 -3.06 -27.32 -2.31
C GLY A 358 -2.59 -26.01 -2.94
N ASN A 359 -3.09 -25.71 -4.14
CA ASN A 359 -2.58 -24.63 -4.98
C ASN A 359 -3.07 -23.24 -4.54
N ILE A 360 -4.28 -23.12 -3.97
CA ILE A 360 -4.73 -21.87 -3.33
C ILE A 360 -3.93 -21.66 -2.03
N LYS A 361 -3.74 -22.71 -1.23
CA LYS A 361 -2.91 -22.63 0.00
C LYS A 361 -1.51 -22.13 -0.30
N LYS A 362 -0.83 -22.68 -1.31
CA LYS A 362 0.50 -22.22 -1.75
C LYS A 362 0.49 -20.77 -2.26
N ALA A 363 -0.54 -20.34 -2.97
CA ALA A 363 -0.67 -18.94 -3.41
C ALA A 363 -0.89 -17.97 -2.22
N MET A 364 -1.71 -18.37 -1.24
CA MET A 364 -1.92 -17.66 0.03
C MET A 364 -0.63 -17.57 0.86
N ASP A 365 0.14 -18.66 0.97
CA ASP A 365 1.40 -18.69 1.72
C ASP A 365 2.47 -17.78 1.09
N LYS A 366 2.60 -17.81 -0.25
CA LYS A 366 3.49 -16.88 -0.96
C LYS A 366 3.03 -15.42 -0.80
N ALA A 367 1.72 -15.16 -0.71
CA ALA A 367 1.19 -13.83 -0.41
C ALA A 367 1.48 -13.40 1.03
N ALA A 368 1.41 -14.31 2.00
CA ALA A 368 1.83 -14.02 3.37
C ALA A 368 3.29 -13.52 3.43
N VAL A 369 4.19 -14.15 2.66
CA VAL A 369 5.58 -13.66 2.49
C VAL A 369 5.63 -12.28 1.82
N THR A 370 4.95 -12.06 0.68
CA THR A 370 4.97 -10.78 -0.07
C THR A 370 4.44 -9.58 0.76
N TRP A 371 3.55 -9.81 1.73
CA TRP A 371 2.99 -8.76 2.60
C TRP A 371 3.43 -8.87 4.07
N ASN A 372 4.45 -9.67 4.39
CA ASN A 372 5.04 -9.85 5.73
C ASN A 372 4.05 -10.24 6.85
N ALA A 373 3.08 -11.07 6.51
CA ALA A 373 2.05 -11.60 7.40
C ALA A 373 2.34 -13.04 7.81
N ASN A 374 1.78 -13.51 8.93
CA ASN A 374 1.85 -14.93 9.28
C ASN A 374 0.88 -15.76 8.41
N HIS A 375 -0.29 -15.19 8.11
CA HIS A 375 -1.29 -15.80 7.25
C HIS A 375 -1.88 -14.76 6.28
N THR A 376 -2.35 -15.21 5.11
CA THR A 376 -3.07 -14.37 4.15
C THR A 376 -4.24 -15.15 3.55
N TYR A 377 -5.40 -14.50 3.45
CA TYR A 377 -6.64 -15.10 2.94
C TYR A 377 -7.13 -14.33 1.71
N PHE A 378 -7.40 -15.06 0.63
CA PHE A 378 -7.97 -14.52 -0.61
C PHE A 378 -9.50 -14.36 -0.46
N VAL A 379 -10.02 -13.17 -0.77
CA VAL A 379 -11.43 -12.82 -0.63
C VAL A 379 -12.00 -12.39 -1.99
N THR A 380 -13.02 -13.10 -2.47
CA THR A 380 -13.60 -12.93 -3.82
C THR A 380 -14.80 -11.97 -3.87
N ASN A 381 -15.10 -11.25 -2.78
CA ASN A 381 -16.21 -10.29 -2.73
C ASN A 381 -15.79 -8.91 -2.17
N GLY A 382 -14.55 -8.53 -2.47
CA GLY A 382 -13.96 -7.22 -2.14
C GLY A 382 -13.64 -7.01 -0.67
N THR A 383 -12.91 -5.94 -0.39
CA THR A 383 -12.52 -5.56 0.98
C THR A 383 -13.72 -5.17 1.83
N SER A 384 -14.83 -4.77 1.18
CA SER A 384 -16.16 -4.66 1.76
C SER A 384 -16.64 -5.92 2.50
N THR A 385 -16.08 -7.08 2.16
CA THR A 385 -16.37 -8.39 2.75
C THR A 385 -15.24 -8.84 3.67
N ALA A 386 -13.98 -8.60 3.28
CA ALA A 386 -12.80 -8.79 4.13
C ALA A 386 -12.95 -8.13 5.52
N ASN A 387 -13.42 -6.88 5.54
CA ASN A 387 -13.66 -6.12 6.78
C ASN A 387 -14.73 -6.79 7.67
N LYS A 388 -15.77 -7.39 7.08
CA LYS A 388 -16.81 -8.08 7.86
C LYS A 388 -16.28 -9.37 8.48
N ILE A 389 -15.44 -10.12 7.74
CA ILE A 389 -14.79 -11.34 8.23
C ILE A 389 -13.96 -11.00 9.47
N VAL A 390 -13.06 -10.01 9.37
CA VAL A 390 -12.20 -9.61 10.50
C VAL A 390 -13.03 -9.13 11.70
N VAL A 391 -13.99 -8.23 11.50
CA VAL A 391 -14.84 -7.71 12.60
C VAL A 391 -15.67 -8.83 13.24
N GLN A 392 -16.31 -9.70 12.46
CA GLN A 392 -17.12 -10.82 13.00
C GLN A 392 -16.28 -11.86 13.73
N SER A 393 -15.04 -12.12 13.29
CA SER A 393 -14.16 -13.11 13.93
C SER A 393 -13.55 -12.67 15.26
N LEU A 394 -13.52 -11.36 15.53
CA LEU A 394 -12.74 -10.76 16.64
C LEU A 394 -13.58 -9.93 17.62
N THR A 395 -14.90 -9.85 17.41
CA THR A 395 -15.83 -9.10 18.27
C THR A 395 -17.12 -9.89 18.51
N ARG A 396 -17.76 -9.65 19.65
CA ARG A 396 -19.00 -10.30 20.09
C ARG A 396 -20.07 -9.24 20.42
N PRO A 397 -21.34 -9.63 20.56
CA PRO A 397 -22.38 -8.71 21.02
C PRO A 397 -21.99 -8.04 22.34
N GLY A 398 -21.94 -6.71 22.36
CA GLY A 398 -21.57 -5.91 23.54
C GLY A 398 -20.09 -5.55 23.69
N ASP A 399 -19.18 -6.08 22.87
CA ASP A 399 -17.79 -5.59 22.82
C ASP A 399 -17.74 -4.17 22.22
N ILE A 400 -16.80 -3.34 22.68
CA ILE A 400 -16.58 -1.97 22.19
C ILE A 400 -15.49 -1.98 21.12
N VAL A 401 -15.74 -1.26 20.02
CA VAL A 401 -14.76 -1.03 18.94
C VAL A 401 -14.51 0.46 18.79
N LEU A 402 -13.26 0.87 18.95
CA LEU A 402 -12.80 2.21 18.61
C LEU A 402 -12.62 2.28 17.08
N ILE A 403 -13.28 3.23 16.43
CA ILE A 403 -13.40 3.24 14.96
C ILE A 403 -13.16 4.64 14.37
N ASP A 404 -12.16 4.73 13.49
CA ASP A 404 -11.96 5.84 12.55
C ASP A 404 -13.25 6.09 11.77
N ARG A 405 -13.69 7.34 11.74
CA ARG A 405 -14.98 7.70 11.18
C ARG A 405 -14.94 8.06 9.70
N ASN A 406 -13.74 8.28 9.15
CA ASN A 406 -13.49 8.35 7.71
C ASN A 406 -13.44 6.93 7.08
N CYS A 407 -13.75 5.88 7.85
CA CYS A 407 -13.72 4.51 7.38
C CYS A 407 -14.90 4.13 6.48
N HIS A 408 -14.70 3.11 5.66
CA HIS A 408 -15.70 2.65 4.71
C HIS A 408 -16.92 1.98 5.39
N LYS A 409 -18.12 2.16 4.81
CA LYS A 409 -19.39 1.62 5.34
C LYS A 409 -19.41 0.10 5.61
N SER A 410 -18.49 -0.68 5.06
CA SER A 410 -18.38 -2.13 5.34
C SER A 410 -18.09 -2.46 6.79
N HIS A 411 -17.30 -1.63 7.49
CA HIS A 411 -16.99 -1.83 8.91
C HIS A 411 -18.25 -1.74 9.76
N HIS A 412 -19.06 -0.72 9.51
CA HIS A 412 -20.35 -0.50 10.15
C HIS A 412 -21.32 -1.70 9.95
N TYR A 413 -21.39 -2.26 8.75
CA TYR A 413 -22.15 -3.50 8.53
C TYR A 413 -21.55 -4.71 9.27
N GLY A 414 -20.23 -4.79 9.42
CA GLY A 414 -19.56 -5.78 10.27
C GLY A 414 -19.98 -5.66 11.74
N LEU A 415 -19.95 -4.44 12.29
CA LEU A 415 -20.35 -4.16 13.68
C LEU A 415 -21.83 -4.49 13.93
N VAL A 416 -22.73 -4.13 12.99
CA VAL A 416 -24.16 -4.50 13.06
C VAL A 416 -24.36 -6.02 13.09
N LEU A 417 -23.64 -6.77 12.24
CA LEU A 417 -23.73 -8.23 12.19
C LEU A 417 -23.15 -8.90 13.43
N ALA A 418 -22.04 -8.40 13.96
CA ALA A 418 -21.40 -8.90 15.19
C ALA A 418 -22.13 -8.46 16.47
N GLY A 419 -22.86 -7.34 16.44
CA GLY A 419 -23.47 -6.72 17.63
C GLY A 419 -22.50 -5.92 18.51
N ALA A 420 -21.33 -5.56 17.97
CA ALA A 420 -20.34 -4.76 18.66
C ALA A 420 -20.68 -3.26 18.59
N TYR A 421 -20.32 -2.50 19.62
CA TYR A 421 -20.69 -1.10 19.80
C TYR A 421 -19.60 -0.15 19.27
N PRO A 422 -19.84 0.63 18.19
CA PRO A 422 -18.91 1.65 17.75
C PRO A 422 -18.76 2.80 18.77
N ARG A 423 -17.51 3.11 19.09
CA ARG A 423 -17.05 4.41 19.60
C ARG A 423 -16.29 5.11 18.49
N TYR A 424 -16.93 6.09 17.86
CA TYR A 424 -16.28 6.88 16.82
C TYR A 424 -15.13 7.72 17.37
N LEU A 425 -14.09 7.86 16.57
CA LEU A 425 -12.91 8.68 16.84
C LEU A 425 -12.89 9.89 15.89
N GLU A 426 -12.65 11.07 16.44
CA GLU A 426 -12.59 12.31 15.66
C GLU A 426 -11.27 12.43 14.89
N SER A 427 -11.38 12.64 13.57
CA SER A 427 -10.28 13.06 12.71
C SER A 427 -10.13 14.59 12.73
N TYR A 428 -8.89 15.09 12.57
CA TYR A 428 -8.71 16.54 12.45
C TYR A 428 -9.39 17.09 11.18
N ALA A 429 -10.00 18.27 11.29
CA ALA A 429 -10.72 18.92 10.20
C ALA A 429 -9.80 19.84 9.38
N LEU A 430 -10.06 19.96 8.08
CA LEU A 430 -9.43 20.94 7.19
C LEU A 430 -10.53 21.75 6.47
N PRO A 431 -11.19 22.70 7.17
CA PRO A 431 -12.37 23.42 6.64
C PRO A 431 -12.10 24.09 5.30
N GLN A 432 -10.93 24.72 5.13
CA GLN A 432 -10.51 25.44 3.92
C GLN A 432 -10.44 24.57 2.64
N PHE A 433 -10.44 23.23 2.78
CA PHE A 433 -10.45 22.28 1.67
C PHE A 433 -11.70 21.37 1.68
N ALA A 434 -12.60 21.55 2.65
CA ALA A 434 -13.72 20.64 2.96
C ALA A 434 -13.30 19.16 3.02
N ILE A 435 -12.18 18.88 3.72
CA ILE A 435 -11.58 17.54 3.87
C ILE A 435 -11.40 17.20 5.36
N TYR A 436 -11.51 15.92 5.71
CA TYR A 436 -11.04 15.39 7.00
C TYR A 436 -9.67 14.73 6.82
N GLY A 437 -8.79 14.93 7.80
CA GLY A 437 -7.53 14.21 7.91
C GLY A 437 -7.69 12.84 8.58
N ALA A 438 -6.65 12.48 9.33
CA ALA A 438 -6.55 11.26 10.12
C ALA A 438 -6.96 11.49 11.59
N VAL A 439 -7.12 10.42 12.36
CA VAL A 439 -7.43 10.44 13.79
C VAL A 439 -6.15 10.68 14.61
N PRO A 440 -6.03 11.79 15.38
CA PRO A 440 -4.88 12.06 16.23
C PRO A 440 -4.67 10.98 17.30
N LEU A 441 -3.41 10.62 17.56
CA LEU A 441 -3.06 9.62 18.59
C LEU A 441 -3.45 10.07 20.01
N SER A 442 -3.51 11.39 20.26
CA SER A 442 -4.09 11.97 21.47
C SER A 442 -5.59 11.66 21.61
N THR A 443 -6.37 11.73 20.52
CA THR A 443 -7.79 11.34 20.48
C THR A 443 -7.96 9.85 20.79
N ILE A 444 -7.10 8.99 20.23
CA ILE A 444 -7.14 7.53 20.47
C ILE A 444 -6.83 7.22 21.94
N LYS A 445 -5.72 7.75 22.48
CA LYS A 445 -5.33 7.57 23.88
C LYS A 445 -6.40 8.09 24.82
N LYS A 446 -6.93 9.29 24.59
CA LYS A 446 -8.03 9.84 25.40
C LYS A 446 -9.26 8.93 25.36
N ALA A 447 -9.68 8.42 24.20
CA ALA A 447 -10.84 7.53 24.11
C ALA A 447 -10.65 6.22 24.90
N LEU A 448 -9.42 5.71 25.02
CA LEU A 448 -9.09 4.56 25.87
C LEU A 448 -9.12 4.91 27.37
N LEU A 449 -8.53 6.04 27.75
CA LEU A 449 -8.48 6.52 29.15
C LEU A 449 -9.88 6.91 29.67
N ASP A 450 -10.70 7.56 28.84
CA ASP A 450 -12.11 7.86 29.12
C ASP A 450 -12.91 6.56 29.41
N LEU A 451 -12.63 5.48 28.67
CA LEU A 451 -13.27 4.16 28.86
C LEU A 451 -12.68 3.37 30.04
N GLU A 452 -11.42 3.60 30.40
CA GLU A 452 -10.81 3.05 31.61
C GLU A 452 -11.39 3.68 32.87
N ALA A 453 -11.49 5.00 32.92
CA ALA A 453 -12.14 5.74 34.01
C ALA A 453 -13.64 5.36 34.15
N ALA A 454 -14.30 4.99 33.06
CA ALA A 454 -15.67 4.48 33.06
C ALA A 454 -15.80 3.00 33.46
N GLY A 455 -14.70 2.26 33.69
CA GLY A 455 -14.74 0.83 33.98
C GLY A 455 -15.26 -0.02 32.82
N HIS A 456 -14.86 0.33 31.59
CA HIS A 456 -15.28 -0.31 30.34
C HIS A 456 -14.11 -0.70 29.41
N LEU A 457 -12.86 -0.46 29.82
CA LEU A 457 -11.68 -0.82 29.04
C LEU A 457 -11.61 -2.32 28.74
N ASP A 458 -12.09 -3.17 29.66
CA ASP A 458 -12.22 -4.62 29.51
C ASP A 458 -13.11 -5.04 28.31
N LYS A 459 -14.12 -4.23 27.97
CA LYS A 459 -15.00 -4.42 26.80
C LYS A 459 -14.34 -4.03 25.48
N VAL A 460 -13.24 -3.26 25.49
CA VAL A 460 -12.59 -2.78 24.27
C VAL A 460 -11.79 -3.90 23.61
N ARG A 461 -12.20 -4.32 22.41
CA ARG A 461 -11.52 -5.39 21.63
C ARG A 461 -10.67 -4.89 20.49
N MET A 462 -11.12 -3.86 19.78
CA MET A 462 -10.53 -3.48 18.50
C MET A 462 -10.37 -1.97 18.35
N LEU A 463 -9.24 -1.55 17.79
CA LEU A 463 -9.02 -0.24 17.19
C LEU A 463 -8.97 -0.42 15.67
N LEU A 464 -9.77 0.37 14.96
CA LEU A 464 -10.00 0.26 13.53
C LEU A 464 -9.68 1.60 12.84
N LEU A 465 -8.68 1.62 11.95
CA LEU A 465 -8.17 2.84 11.29
C LEU A 465 -7.96 2.64 9.78
N THR A 466 -8.20 3.66 8.96
CA THR A 466 -8.00 3.61 7.49
C THR A 466 -6.60 4.11 7.10
N ASN A 467 -5.75 3.28 6.47
CA ASN A 467 -4.34 3.64 6.20
C ASN A 467 -3.88 3.31 4.76
N CYS A 468 -3.53 4.27 3.90
CA CYS A 468 -3.75 5.71 4.03
C CYS A 468 -5.26 6.06 4.00
N ILE A 469 -5.62 7.25 4.50
CA ILE A 469 -6.95 7.81 4.22
C ILE A 469 -7.07 8.10 2.70
N PHE A 470 -8.29 8.35 2.22
CA PHE A 470 -8.56 8.50 0.78
C PHE A 470 -7.65 9.54 0.09
N ASP A 471 -7.43 10.69 0.73
CA ASP A 471 -6.63 11.82 0.23
C ASP A 471 -5.11 11.65 0.41
N GLY A 472 -4.68 10.49 0.92
CA GLY A 472 -3.26 10.09 0.97
C GLY A 472 -2.53 10.35 2.27
N VAL A 473 -3.17 10.82 3.33
CA VAL A 473 -2.53 10.90 4.64
C VAL A 473 -2.30 9.48 5.19
N VAL A 474 -1.04 9.14 5.45
CA VAL A 474 -0.56 7.85 5.95
C VAL A 474 -0.25 7.98 7.44
N TYR A 475 -0.74 7.04 8.25
CA TYR A 475 -0.42 6.97 9.69
C TYR A 475 1.05 6.58 9.90
N ASN A 476 1.52 6.60 11.15
CA ASN A 476 2.70 5.86 11.60
C ASN A 476 2.20 4.64 12.39
N PRO A 477 1.94 3.48 11.75
CA PRO A 477 1.20 2.39 12.40
C PRO A 477 1.96 1.82 13.60
N ARG A 478 3.30 1.70 13.49
CA ARG A 478 4.16 1.32 14.62
C ARG A 478 3.93 2.23 15.84
N ARG A 479 4.05 3.56 15.66
CA ARG A 479 3.84 4.53 16.75
C ARG A 479 2.44 4.47 17.36
N VAL A 480 1.41 4.27 16.53
CA VAL A 480 0.02 4.12 17.02
C VAL A 480 -0.12 2.84 17.85
N MET A 481 0.40 1.71 17.37
CA MET A 481 0.29 0.43 18.08
C MET A 481 1.07 0.42 19.39
N GLU A 482 2.28 1.00 19.42
CA GLU A 482 3.07 1.20 20.65
C GLU A 482 2.29 1.96 21.73
N GLU A 483 1.87 3.21 21.45
CA GLU A 483 1.26 4.06 22.48
C GLU A 483 -0.15 3.58 22.89
N VAL A 484 -0.82 2.78 22.05
CA VAL A 484 -2.12 2.16 22.37
C VAL A 484 -1.95 0.90 23.23
N LEU A 485 -0.98 0.02 22.94
CA LEU A 485 -0.70 -1.17 23.76
C LEU A 485 -0.23 -0.82 25.18
N ALA A 486 0.36 0.38 25.37
CA ALA A 486 0.67 0.93 26.68
C ALA A 486 -0.56 1.23 27.58
N ILE A 487 -1.76 1.34 26.98
CA ILE A 487 -3.02 1.53 27.69
C ILE A 487 -3.85 0.23 27.68
N LYS A 488 -3.91 -0.47 26.54
CA LYS A 488 -4.67 -1.73 26.37
C LYS A 488 -3.78 -2.83 25.74
N PRO A 489 -3.07 -3.64 26.54
CA PRO A 489 -2.05 -4.57 26.03
C PRO A 489 -2.54 -5.71 25.12
N ASP A 490 -3.85 -5.99 25.07
CA ASP A 490 -4.47 -7.11 24.34
C ASP A 490 -5.37 -6.68 23.16
N ILE A 491 -5.42 -5.37 22.83
CA ILE A 491 -6.29 -4.84 21.78
C ILE A 491 -5.87 -5.30 20.37
N VAL A 492 -6.87 -5.59 19.54
CA VAL A 492 -6.70 -5.91 18.13
C VAL A 492 -6.62 -4.63 17.30
N PHE A 493 -5.70 -4.56 16.35
CA PHE A 493 -5.63 -3.48 15.36
C PHE A 493 -6.14 -3.98 14.00
N LEU A 494 -7.17 -3.33 13.46
CA LEU A 494 -7.63 -3.51 12.08
C LEU A 494 -7.27 -2.26 11.26
N TRP A 495 -6.27 -2.41 10.40
CA TRP A 495 -5.86 -1.40 9.43
C TRP A 495 -6.58 -1.66 8.09
N ASP A 496 -7.55 -0.82 7.73
CA ASP A 496 -8.14 -0.84 6.39
C ASP A 496 -7.15 -0.19 5.41
N GLU A 497 -6.29 -1.04 4.85
CA GLU A 497 -5.28 -0.68 3.87
C GLU A 497 -5.79 -0.85 2.43
N ALA A 498 -7.11 -0.69 2.20
CA ALA A 498 -7.73 -0.88 0.90
C ALA A 498 -7.11 -0.06 -0.23
N TRP A 499 -6.48 1.07 0.09
CA TRP A 499 -5.82 1.95 -0.87
C TRP A 499 -4.30 1.78 -0.93
N TYR A 500 -3.67 0.97 -0.07
CA TYR A 500 -2.24 1.05 0.24
C TYR A 500 -1.44 -0.24 0.00
N ALA A 501 -2.07 -1.28 -0.58
CA ALA A 501 -1.47 -2.61 -0.78
C ALA A 501 -0.12 -2.63 -1.52
N PHE A 502 0.13 -1.63 -2.39
CA PHE A 502 1.38 -1.49 -3.13
C PHE A 502 2.57 -1.07 -2.25
N ALA A 503 2.34 -0.47 -1.08
CA ALA A 503 3.37 0.14 -0.26
C ALA A 503 4.41 -0.87 0.26
N THR A 504 4.07 -2.16 0.35
CA THR A 504 5.04 -3.22 0.72
C THR A 504 6.22 -3.29 -0.26
N ALA A 505 6.01 -2.98 -1.54
CA ALA A 505 7.02 -3.15 -2.58
C ALA A 505 8.26 -2.25 -2.38
N VAL A 506 8.12 -1.16 -1.64
CA VAL A 506 9.00 0.01 -1.69
C VAL A 506 9.44 0.47 -0.29
N PRO A 507 10.75 0.47 0.05
CA PRO A 507 11.24 0.62 1.44
C PRO A 507 10.64 1.75 2.28
N TRP A 508 10.57 2.96 1.73
CA TRP A 508 10.17 4.16 2.44
C TRP A 508 8.67 4.16 2.80
N ALA A 509 7.83 3.51 1.99
CA ALA A 509 6.41 3.33 2.27
C ALA A 509 6.11 2.03 3.03
N ARG A 510 6.90 0.97 2.80
CA ARG A 510 6.84 -0.33 3.47
C ARG A 510 6.85 -0.18 4.99
N GLN A 511 7.67 0.74 5.53
CA GLN A 511 7.74 1.02 6.98
C GLN A 511 6.44 1.60 7.60
N ARG A 512 5.51 2.12 6.78
CA ARG A 512 4.19 2.61 7.20
C ARG A 512 3.04 1.68 6.78
N THR A 513 3.34 0.42 6.46
CA THR A 513 2.34 -0.66 6.37
C THR A 513 2.12 -1.33 7.73
N ALA A 514 0.92 -1.84 7.95
CA ALA A 514 0.52 -2.49 9.20
C ALA A 514 1.37 -3.72 9.54
N MET A 515 1.55 -4.65 8.59
CA MET A 515 2.25 -5.93 8.82
C MET A 515 3.74 -5.74 9.15
N VAL A 516 4.44 -4.84 8.45
CA VAL A 516 5.86 -4.53 8.71
C VAL A 516 6.02 -3.70 9.98
N SER A 517 5.03 -2.88 10.33
CA SER A 517 5.00 -2.20 11.63
C SER A 517 4.79 -3.18 12.79
N ALA A 518 3.95 -4.21 12.59
CA ALA A 518 3.70 -5.26 13.56
C ALA A 518 4.96 -6.10 13.82
N GLU A 519 5.66 -6.51 12.77
CA GLU A 519 6.96 -7.21 12.91
C GLU A 519 7.99 -6.40 13.70
N ARG A 520 8.18 -5.12 13.34
CA ARG A 520 9.14 -4.24 14.01
C ARG A 520 8.79 -4.01 15.48
N LEU A 521 7.50 -4.12 15.82
CA LEU A 521 6.98 -4.03 17.19
C LEU A 521 7.17 -5.33 17.96
N GLU A 522 6.92 -6.50 17.34
CA GLU A 522 7.25 -7.82 17.91
C GLU A 522 8.74 -7.92 18.26
N GLN A 523 9.61 -7.57 17.32
CA GLN A 523 11.07 -7.57 17.49
C GLN A 523 11.48 -6.65 18.64
N MET A 524 10.98 -5.40 18.66
CA MET A 524 11.26 -4.45 19.74
C MET A 524 10.79 -4.97 21.11
N LEU A 525 9.56 -5.48 21.22
CA LEU A 525 9.04 -6.00 22.49
C LEU A 525 9.86 -7.19 23.03
N SER A 526 10.55 -7.92 22.14
CA SER A 526 11.41 -9.05 22.51
C SER A 526 12.85 -8.69 22.86
N SER A 527 13.33 -7.46 22.61
CA SER A 527 14.75 -7.14 22.81
C SER A 527 15.10 -6.79 24.27
N PRO A 528 16.25 -7.26 24.81
CA PRO A 528 16.73 -6.89 26.14
C PRO A 528 16.91 -5.37 26.33
N GLU A 529 17.31 -4.68 25.26
CA GLU A 529 17.52 -3.24 25.19
C GLU A 529 16.21 -2.49 25.43
N TYR A 530 15.14 -2.90 24.74
CA TYR A 530 13.81 -2.31 24.95
C TYR A 530 13.26 -2.63 26.35
N ALA A 531 13.52 -3.83 26.87
CA ALA A 531 13.16 -4.16 28.25
C ALA A 531 13.86 -3.24 29.27
N GLN A 532 15.02 -2.67 28.96
CA GLN A 532 15.65 -1.60 29.76
C GLN A 532 15.03 -0.22 29.49
N GLU A 533 14.83 0.17 28.22
CA GLU A 533 14.15 1.43 27.85
C GLU A 533 12.79 1.56 28.55
N TYR A 534 12.01 0.47 28.59
CA TYR A 534 10.73 0.41 29.30
C TYR A 534 10.87 0.65 30.81
N ARG A 535 11.90 0.11 31.48
CA ARG A 535 12.13 0.32 32.92
C ARG A 535 12.46 1.79 33.21
N ASP A 536 13.31 2.39 32.39
CA ASP A 536 13.72 3.79 32.56
C ASP A 536 12.57 4.76 32.24
N TRP A 537 11.76 4.44 31.22
CA TRP A 537 10.50 5.16 30.93
C TRP A 537 9.47 5.00 32.07
N GLN A 538 9.29 3.79 32.60
CA GLN A 538 8.36 3.52 33.69
C GLN A 538 8.71 4.33 34.95
N ALA A 539 10.00 4.44 35.29
CA ALA A 539 10.47 5.32 36.35
C ALA A 539 10.23 6.81 36.03
N SER A 540 10.42 7.24 34.77
CA SER A 540 10.13 8.63 34.34
C SER A 540 8.65 9.02 34.38
N MET A 541 7.74 8.04 34.42
CA MET A 541 6.29 8.22 34.52
C MET A 541 5.77 8.06 35.96
N GLU A 542 6.64 7.81 36.95
CA GLU A 542 6.23 7.69 38.35
C GLU A 542 5.63 9.02 38.86
N GLY A 543 4.38 8.96 39.36
CA GLY A 543 3.63 10.13 39.81
C GLY A 543 2.88 10.90 38.72
N VAL A 544 3.02 10.55 37.43
CA VAL A 544 2.23 11.16 36.34
C VAL A 544 0.80 10.63 36.38
N ALA A 545 -0.19 11.52 36.51
CA ALA A 545 -1.60 11.16 36.63
C ALA A 545 -2.11 10.47 35.34
N ARG A 546 -2.99 9.48 35.48
CA ARG A 546 -3.42 8.60 34.37
C ARG A 546 -4.13 9.39 33.26
N GLU A 547 -4.80 10.47 33.62
CA GLU A 547 -5.46 11.43 32.73
C GLU A 547 -4.47 12.19 31.83
N GLU A 548 -3.23 12.41 32.29
CA GLU A 548 -2.19 13.14 31.56
C GLU A 548 -1.50 12.29 30.49
N TRP A 549 -1.66 10.95 30.53
CA TRP A 549 -1.05 10.00 29.58
C TRP A 549 -1.45 10.27 28.11
N ALA A 550 -2.58 10.93 27.86
CA ALA A 550 -2.96 11.37 26.51
C ALA A 550 -1.93 12.31 25.87
N ASN A 551 -1.21 13.10 26.68
CA ASN A 551 -0.23 14.09 26.24
C ASN A 551 1.21 13.55 26.20
N HIS A 552 1.49 12.44 26.90
CA HIS A 552 2.83 11.86 27.02
C HIS A 552 3.10 10.80 25.94
N ARG A 553 4.37 10.62 25.55
CA ARG A 553 4.82 9.46 24.76
C ARG A 553 4.80 8.23 25.67
N LEU A 554 4.04 7.21 25.27
CA LEU A 554 3.86 5.99 26.06
C LEU A 554 4.67 4.81 25.48
N LEU A 555 5.18 3.94 26.34
CA LEU A 555 5.83 2.69 25.97
C LEU A 555 5.03 1.47 26.47
N PRO A 556 4.74 0.48 25.62
CA PRO A 556 4.06 -0.75 26.02
C PRO A 556 4.90 -1.63 26.95
N ASP A 557 4.24 -2.29 27.90
CA ASP A 557 4.89 -3.27 28.79
C ASP A 557 5.26 -4.55 28.02
N PRO A 558 6.55 -4.89 27.86
CA PRO A 558 6.98 -6.04 27.06
C PRO A 558 6.57 -7.39 27.66
N ALA A 559 6.22 -7.46 28.95
CA ALA A 559 5.70 -8.67 29.57
C ALA A 559 4.18 -8.84 29.43
N LYS A 560 3.46 -7.84 28.90
CA LYS A 560 1.98 -7.86 28.76
C LYS A 560 1.48 -7.61 27.35
N ALA A 561 2.21 -6.85 26.53
CA ALA A 561 1.76 -6.44 25.20
C ALA A 561 1.68 -7.63 24.22
N ARG A 562 0.55 -7.72 23.52
CA ARG A 562 0.29 -8.70 22.46
C ARG A 562 0.14 -7.97 21.14
N VAL A 563 0.96 -8.32 20.15
CA VAL A 563 0.85 -7.76 18.80
C VAL A 563 -0.23 -8.52 18.04
N ARG A 564 -1.38 -7.87 17.85
CA ARG A 564 -2.61 -8.49 17.32
C ARG A 564 -3.16 -7.68 16.15
N VAL A 565 -2.61 -7.89 14.95
CA VAL A 565 -2.75 -6.95 13.82
C VAL A 565 -3.33 -7.64 12.59
N TYR A 566 -4.30 -6.96 11.98
CA TYR A 566 -5.00 -7.39 10.76
C TYR A 566 -4.95 -6.23 9.75
N ALA A 567 -4.71 -6.54 8.48
CA ALA A 567 -4.77 -5.58 7.38
C ALA A 567 -5.64 -6.11 6.24
N THR A 568 -6.42 -5.24 5.60
CA THR A 568 -7.35 -5.64 4.53
C THR A 568 -7.11 -4.84 3.25
N HIS A 569 -6.80 -5.52 2.15
CA HIS A 569 -6.32 -4.89 0.90
C HIS A 569 -7.36 -5.03 -0.23
N SER A 570 -7.73 -3.92 -0.88
CA SER A 570 -8.44 -3.97 -2.17
C SER A 570 -7.40 -4.09 -3.27
N THR A 571 -6.96 -5.31 -3.56
CA THR A 571 -5.98 -5.61 -4.61
C THR A 571 -6.40 -4.91 -5.91
N HIS A 572 -7.67 -5.03 -6.31
CA HIS A 572 -8.25 -4.38 -7.51
C HIS A 572 -8.33 -2.83 -7.52
N LYS A 573 -7.95 -2.13 -6.44
CA LYS A 573 -7.87 -0.65 -6.40
C LYS A 573 -6.45 -0.12 -6.51
N SER A 574 -5.46 -0.97 -6.23
CA SER A 574 -4.08 -0.57 -5.92
C SER A 574 -3.03 -1.39 -6.68
N LEU A 575 -3.44 -2.54 -7.24
CA LEU A 575 -2.64 -3.55 -7.92
C LEU A 575 -3.45 -4.18 -9.07
N SER A 576 -2.79 -4.99 -9.91
CA SER A 576 -3.38 -5.59 -11.12
C SER A 576 -4.25 -6.82 -10.83
N ALA A 577 -5.43 -6.63 -10.25
CA ALA A 577 -6.42 -7.69 -10.01
C ALA A 577 -7.84 -7.30 -10.43
N PHE A 578 -8.69 -8.28 -10.74
CA PHE A 578 -10.08 -8.03 -11.15
C PHE A 578 -10.93 -7.46 -10.02
N ARG A 579 -11.93 -6.62 -10.35
CA ARG A 579 -12.87 -6.05 -9.36
C ARG A 579 -13.47 -7.15 -8.47
N GLN A 580 -13.61 -6.87 -7.17
CA GLN A 580 -13.90 -7.83 -6.08
C GLN A 580 -12.72 -8.69 -5.60
N ALA A 581 -11.57 -8.71 -6.25
CA ALA A 581 -10.36 -9.32 -5.68
C ALA A 581 -9.86 -8.53 -4.46
N SER A 582 -9.67 -9.20 -3.33
CA SER A 582 -9.22 -8.64 -2.05
C SER A 582 -8.38 -9.64 -1.27
N MET A 583 -7.56 -9.16 -0.34
CA MET A 583 -6.84 -10.00 0.62
C MET A 583 -7.12 -9.56 2.06
N ILE A 584 -7.02 -10.49 3.02
CA ILE A 584 -6.84 -10.24 4.45
C ILE A 584 -5.44 -10.72 4.81
N HIS A 585 -4.67 -9.92 5.52
CA HIS A 585 -3.35 -10.25 6.05
C HIS A 585 -3.42 -10.27 7.57
N VAL A 586 -2.84 -11.30 8.19
CA VAL A 586 -2.92 -11.55 9.65
C VAL A 586 -1.52 -11.65 10.24
N ARG A 587 -1.26 -10.83 11.26
CA ARG A 587 -0.08 -10.91 12.13
C ARG A 587 -0.53 -10.73 13.58
N ASP A 588 -1.00 -11.81 14.17
CA ASP A 588 -1.61 -11.87 15.50
C ASP A 588 -0.97 -13.00 16.30
N GLN A 589 -0.20 -12.62 17.34
CA GLN A 589 0.54 -13.55 18.20
C GLN A 589 -0.36 -14.57 18.92
N ASP A 590 -1.66 -14.29 19.04
CA ASP A 590 -2.65 -15.16 19.67
C ASP A 590 -3.59 -15.82 18.65
N PHE A 591 -3.33 -15.70 17.33
CA PHE A 591 -4.23 -16.18 16.28
C PHE A 591 -4.63 -17.65 16.47
N ASN A 592 -3.65 -18.54 16.58
CA ASN A 592 -3.86 -19.98 16.72
C ASN A 592 -4.51 -20.40 18.06
N ALA A 593 -4.49 -19.52 19.08
CA ALA A 593 -5.02 -19.80 20.40
C ALA A 593 -6.43 -19.22 20.63
N LEU A 594 -6.72 -18.05 20.04
CA LEU A 594 -7.92 -17.25 20.36
C LEU A 594 -8.81 -16.92 19.16
N ALA A 595 -8.28 -16.89 17.92
CA ALA A 595 -8.97 -16.30 16.77
C ALA A 595 -9.22 -17.24 15.59
N ARG A 596 -8.30 -18.19 15.31
CA ARG A 596 -8.29 -19.01 14.08
C ARG A 596 -9.64 -19.66 13.76
N ASP A 597 -10.26 -20.30 14.74
CA ASP A 597 -11.48 -21.09 14.51
C ASP A 597 -12.69 -20.17 14.27
N ALA A 598 -12.79 -19.06 15.01
CA ALA A 598 -13.78 -18.01 14.78
C ALA A 598 -13.55 -17.25 13.44
N PHE A 599 -12.30 -17.13 13.02
CA PHE A 599 -11.91 -16.58 11.72
C PHE A 599 -12.31 -17.51 10.58
N GLY A 600 -12.15 -18.82 10.73
CA GLY A 600 -12.66 -19.83 9.80
C GLY A 600 -14.16 -19.71 9.60
N GLU A 601 -14.95 -19.76 10.68
CA GLU A 601 -16.41 -19.61 10.61
C GLU A 601 -16.86 -18.27 10.02
N ALA A 602 -16.19 -17.16 10.35
CA ALA A 602 -16.45 -15.87 9.74
C ALA A 602 -16.09 -15.85 8.24
N PHE A 603 -14.98 -16.47 7.83
CA PHE A 603 -14.58 -16.58 6.43
C PHE A 603 -15.59 -17.42 5.64
N LEU A 604 -16.06 -18.55 6.18
CA LEU A 604 -17.13 -19.37 5.59
C LEU A 604 -18.47 -18.60 5.50
N THR A 605 -18.85 -17.85 6.54
CA THR A 605 -20.09 -17.04 6.57
C THR A 605 -20.18 -16.05 5.40
N HIS A 606 -19.05 -15.50 4.95
CA HIS A 606 -18.98 -14.41 3.97
C HIS A 606 -18.51 -14.83 2.58
N THR A 607 -18.14 -16.10 2.37
CA THR A 607 -17.51 -16.61 1.15
C THR A 607 -18.44 -17.55 0.39
N SER A 608 -18.52 -17.41 -0.94
CA SER A 608 -19.34 -18.29 -1.79
C SER A 608 -18.80 -19.72 -1.81
N THR A 609 -19.70 -20.72 -1.70
CA THR A 609 -19.39 -22.15 -1.94
C THR A 609 -19.01 -22.43 -3.41
N SER A 610 -19.36 -21.53 -4.32
CA SER A 610 -18.86 -21.47 -5.70
C SER A 610 -18.07 -20.16 -5.88
N PRO A 611 -16.78 -20.11 -5.49
CA PRO A 611 -15.95 -18.92 -5.64
C PRO A 611 -15.49 -18.76 -7.10
N ASN A 612 -15.41 -17.53 -7.59
CA ASN A 612 -14.93 -17.27 -8.95
C ASN A 612 -13.41 -17.51 -9.04
N GLN A 613 -13.01 -18.44 -9.91
CA GLN A 613 -11.63 -18.91 -10.04
C GLN A 613 -10.73 -17.84 -10.69
N GLN A 614 -11.28 -17.00 -11.56
CA GLN A 614 -10.56 -15.95 -12.27
C GLN A 614 -10.19 -14.79 -11.35
N LEU A 615 -11.03 -14.50 -10.32
CA LEU A 615 -10.64 -13.59 -9.23
C LEU A 615 -9.45 -14.15 -8.44
N LEU A 616 -9.47 -15.44 -8.08
CA LEU A 616 -8.37 -16.10 -7.35
C LEU A 616 -7.07 -16.13 -8.17
N ALA A 617 -7.16 -16.39 -9.48
CA ALA A 617 -6.03 -16.27 -10.40
C ALA A 617 -5.46 -14.85 -10.44
N SER A 618 -6.32 -13.82 -10.46
CA SER A 618 -5.87 -12.43 -10.45
C SER A 618 -5.20 -12.02 -9.13
N LEU A 619 -5.51 -12.68 -8.01
CA LEU A 619 -4.83 -12.47 -6.72
C LEU A 619 -3.41 -13.05 -6.70
N ASP A 620 -3.23 -14.28 -7.21
CA ASP A 620 -1.92 -14.94 -7.33
C ASP A 620 -1.02 -14.22 -8.37
N LEU A 621 -1.61 -13.77 -9.48
CA LEU A 621 -0.94 -12.93 -10.48
C LEU A 621 -0.50 -11.57 -9.90
N ALA A 622 -1.37 -10.87 -9.18
CA ALA A 622 -1.02 -9.59 -8.54
C ALA A 622 0.09 -9.77 -7.49
N ARG A 623 0.06 -10.88 -6.74
CA ARG A 623 1.15 -11.26 -5.82
C ARG A 623 2.50 -11.40 -6.55
N ARG A 624 2.55 -12.12 -7.68
CA ARG A 624 3.78 -12.23 -8.48
C ARG A 624 4.28 -10.87 -8.96
N GLN A 625 3.38 -10.02 -9.44
CA GLN A 625 3.77 -8.69 -9.91
C GLN A 625 4.38 -7.86 -8.77
N VAL A 626 3.80 -7.87 -7.56
CA VAL A 626 4.37 -7.14 -6.41
C VAL A 626 5.73 -7.70 -5.98
N ASP A 627 5.87 -9.02 -5.96
CA ASP A 627 7.11 -9.73 -5.60
C ASP A 627 8.27 -9.39 -6.55
N ILE A 628 8.06 -9.50 -7.87
CA ILE A 628 9.10 -9.33 -8.89
C ILE A 628 9.21 -7.87 -9.36
N GLU A 629 8.14 -7.33 -9.95
CA GLU A 629 8.14 -6.02 -10.65
C GLU A 629 7.83 -4.85 -9.70
N GLY A 630 7.22 -5.11 -8.55
CA GLY A 630 6.56 -4.10 -7.71
C GLY A 630 7.46 -2.96 -7.28
N PHE A 631 8.72 -3.24 -6.93
CA PHE A 631 9.70 -2.20 -6.58
C PHE A 631 9.90 -1.18 -7.71
N GLN A 632 9.99 -1.66 -8.96
CA GLN A 632 10.16 -0.82 -10.13
C GLN A 632 8.89 -0.05 -10.47
N LEU A 633 7.74 -0.75 -10.55
CA LEU A 633 6.45 -0.16 -10.94
C LEU A 633 5.98 0.91 -9.94
N VAL A 634 6.10 0.64 -8.64
CA VAL A 634 5.69 1.59 -7.60
C VAL A 634 6.68 2.76 -7.54
N ARG A 635 8.00 2.54 -7.69
CA ARG A 635 8.96 3.64 -7.80
C ARG A 635 8.64 4.57 -8.97
N GLN A 636 8.40 4.03 -10.16
CA GLN A 636 7.99 4.81 -11.34
C GLN A 636 6.70 5.60 -11.07
N THR A 637 5.73 5.01 -10.37
CA THR A 637 4.48 5.69 -9.96
C THR A 637 4.74 6.90 -9.05
N TYR A 638 5.69 6.79 -8.11
CA TYR A 638 6.13 7.90 -7.24
C TYR A 638 6.87 8.98 -8.05
N ASP A 639 7.82 8.60 -8.91
CA ASP A 639 8.56 9.53 -9.78
C ASP A 639 7.61 10.35 -10.66
N MET A 640 6.63 9.69 -11.29
CA MET A 640 5.60 10.33 -12.10
C MET A 640 4.76 11.34 -11.33
N ALA A 641 4.36 11.01 -10.10
CA ALA A 641 3.60 11.91 -9.24
C ALA A 641 4.44 13.13 -8.81
N LEU A 642 5.72 12.93 -8.46
CA LEU A 642 6.65 14.02 -8.09
C LEU A 642 6.96 14.94 -9.27
N VAL A 643 7.20 14.39 -10.46
CA VAL A 643 7.42 15.18 -11.68
C VAL A 643 6.16 15.94 -12.08
N PHE A 644 4.97 15.34 -11.96
CA PHE A 644 3.70 16.06 -12.19
C PHE A 644 3.51 17.21 -11.19
N ARG A 645 3.72 16.97 -9.88
CA ARG A 645 3.72 18.02 -8.84
C ARG A 645 4.67 19.17 -9.19
N HIS A 646 5.88 18.86 -9.65
CA HIS A 646 6.87 19.85 -10.05
C HIS A 646 6.45 20.65 -11.30
N ARG A 647 5.92 19.98 -12.33
CA ARG A 647 5.46 20.59 -13.59
C ARG A 647 4.30 21.56 -13.34
N VAL A 648 3.27 21.14 -12.60
CA VAL A 648 2.12 21.99 -12.23
C VAL A 648 2.55 23.22 -11.44
N ARG A 649 3.55 23.09 -10.55
CA ARG A 649 4.08 24.19 -9.75
C ARG A 649 4.93 25.20 -10.55
N LYS A 650 5.56 24.78 -11.66
CA LYS A 650 6.45 25.65 -12.46
C LYS A 650 5.88 26.19 -13.77
N ASP A 651 4.87 25.55 -14.38
CA ASP A 651 4.19 26.14 -15.51
C ASP A 651 3.38 27.37 -15.03
N ARG A 652 3.82 28.56 -15.42
CA ARG A 652 3.26 29.86 -14.99
C ARG A 652 1.78 30.04 -15.31
N LEU A 653 1.25 29.33 -16.30
CA LEU A 653 -0.14 29.43 -16.72
C LEU A 653 -1.00 28.43 -15.92
N ILE A 654 -0.51 27.21 -15.71
CA ILE A 654 -1.17 26.24 -14.81
C ILE A 654 -1.18 26.79 -13.37
N SER A 655 -0.03 27.21 -12.83
CA SER A 655 0.12 27.68 -11.45
C SER A 655 -0.63 28.99 -11.12
N LYS A 656 -1.10 29.70 -12.16
CA LYS A 656 -1.96 30.88 -12.00
C LYS A 656 -3.31 30.47 -11.42
N TRP A 657 -3.93 29.43 -11.96
CA TRP A 657 -5.29 28.98 -11.67
C TRP A 657 -5.35 27.77 -10.73
N PHE A 658 -4.41 26.83 -10.90
CA PHE A 658 -4.38 25.56 -10.17
C PHE A 658 -3.25 25.55 -9.13
N ARG A 659 -3.48 24.84 -8.03
CA ARG A 659 -2.47 24.53 -7.00
C ARG A 659 -2.57 23.05 -6.67
N ILE A 660 -1.47 22.41 -6.30
CA ILE A 660 -1.52 21.10 -5.62
C ILE A 660 -1.38 21.36 -4.12
N LEU A 661 -2.14 20.63 -3.32
CA LEU A 661 -2.01 20.66 -1.87
C LEU A 661 -0.79 19.86 -1.42
N ASP A 662 0.00 20.48 -0.56
CA ASP A 662 1.24 19.98 0.01
C ASP A 662 1.02 19.44 1.45
N GLU A 663 2.08 18.91 2.04
CA GLU A 663 2.07 18.31 3.39
C GLU A 663 1.56 19.30 4.45
N SER A 664 1.92 20.59 4.39
CA SER A 664 1.40 21.62 5.30
C SER A 664 -0.08 21.98 5.10
N ASP A 665 -0.66 21.65 3.95
CA ASP A 665 -2.08 21.87 3.68
C ASP A 665 -2.94 20.73 4.25
N LEU A 666 -2.44 19.49 4.17
CA LEU A 666 -3.18 18.29 4.54
C LEU A 666 -2.80 17.70 5.90
N VAL A 667 -1.70 18.16 6.52
CA VAL A 667 -1.23 17.72 7.85
C VAL A 667 -0.82 18.94 8.69
N PRO A 668 -1.58 19.29 9.75
CA PRO A 668 -1.22 20.33 10.71
C PRO A 668 0.17 20.14 11.35
N GLU A 669 0.80 21.24 11.75
CA GLU A 669 2.19 21.24 12.23
C GLU A 669 2.40 20.42 13.51
N GLU A 670 1.40 20.38 14.40
CA GLU A 670 1.41 19.56 15.62
C GLU A 670 1.60 18.04 15.38
N TYR A 671 1.39 17.56 14.15
CA TYR A 671 1.59 16.16 13.75
C TYR A 671 2.89 15.93 12.95
N ARG A 672 3.61 17.00 12.59
CA ARG A 672 4.84 17.02 11.78
C ARG A 672 6.04 17.44 12.64
N ALA A 673 6.54 16.53 13.47
CA ALA A 673 7.73 16.72 14.30
C ALA A 673 9.01 17.01 13.48
N SER A 674 9.05 16.58 12.22
CA SER A 674 10.08 16.92 11.22
C SER A 674 10.03 18.38 10.75
N HIS A 675 8.93 19.09 11.03
CA HIS A 675 8.53 20.39 10.46
C HIS A 675 8.44 20.44 8.91
N VAL A 676 8.60 19.31 8.19
CA VAL A 676 8.54 19.26 6.71
C VAL A 676 7.21 19.79 6.21
N SER A 677 7.24 20.92 5.51
CA SER A 677 6.03 21.65 5.08
C SER A 677 5.59 21.33 3.66
N SER A 678 6.49 20.84 2.83
CA SER A 678 6.18 20.39 1.47
C SER A 678 7.32 19.48 0.99
N TYR A 679 7.02 18.45 0.20
CA TYR A 679 8.01 17.76 -0.63
C TYR A 679 8.44 18.70 -1.78
N ARG A 680 9.25 19.69 -1.40
CA ARG A 680 9.92 20.60 -2.32
C ARG A 680 11.00 19.85 -3.08
N GLU A 681 11.55 20.53 -4.09
CA GLU A 681 12.50 19.96 -5.04
C GLU A 681 13.57 19.10 -4.35
N VAL A 682 13.82 17.90 -4.91
CA VAL A 682 14.90 17.00 -4.47
C VAL A 682 16.26 17.68 -4.70
N ARG A 683 16.66 18.45 -3.70
CA ARG A 683 17.97 19.07 -3.52
C ARG A 683 18.71 18.25 -2.46
N GLN A 684 20.03 18.32 -2.43
CA GLN A 684 20.81 17.76 -1.32
C GLN A 684 20.34 18.42 -0.01
N GLY A 685 20.10 17.60 1.03
CA GLY A 685 19.44 17.99 2.29
C GLY A 685 17.94 17.63 2.35
N ALA A 686 17.15 17.91 1.30
CA ALA A 686 15.70 17.69 1.31
C ALA A 686 15.29 16.20 1.44
N LEU A 687 16.21 15.27 1.13
CA LEU A 687 15.98 13.83 1.32
C LEU A 687 16.13 13.39 2.78
N ASP A 688 16.99 14.04 3.56
CA ASP A 688 17.19 13.67 4.96
C ASP A 688 16.01 14.19 5.81
N GLU A 689 15.55 15.41 5.52
CA GLU A 689 14.28 15.96 5.99
C GLU A 689 13.09 15.03 5.68
N TRP A 690 12.98 14.57 4.43
CA TRP A 690 11.85 13.74 3.98
C TRP A 690 11.92 12.29 4.53
N ASN A 691 13.12 11.72 4.71
CA ASN A 691 13.31 10.46 5.45
C ASN A 691 12.86 10.62 6.91
N GLU A 692 13.26 11.71 7.58
CA GLU A 692 12.91 11.96 8.97
C GLU A 692 11.40 12.09 9.15
N ALA A 693 10.72 12.84 8.27
CA ALA A 693 9.26 12.90 8.24
C ALA A 693 8.62 11.50 8.16
N TRP A 694 9.06 10.65 7.22
CA TRP A 694 8.52 9.30 7.10
C TRP A 694 8.88 8.39 8.28
N ARG A 695 9.93 8.70 9.05
CA ARG A 695 10.33 7.97 10.26
C ARG A 695 9.55 8.37 11.52
N SER A 696 9.43 9.67 11.82
CA SER A 696 9.00 10.17 13.14
C SER A 696 7.64 10.88 13.18
N ASP A 697 7.18 11.48 12.07
CA ASP A 697 5.90 12.20 12.04
C ASP A 697 4.73 11.27 12.33
N GLN A 698 3.69 11.80 12.97
CA GLN A 698 2.46 11.04 13.22
C GLN A 698 1.74 10.74 11.89
N PHE A 699 1.78 11.70 10.97
CA PHE A 699 1.17 11.63 9.66
C PHE A 699 2.10 12.15 8.56
N VAL A 700 2.07 11.53 7.38
CA VAL A 700 2.74 12.01 6.16
C VAL A 700 1.78 11.93 4.98
N LEU A 701 2.01 12.70 3.92
CA LEU A 701 1.22 12.60 2.69
C LEU A 701 1.90 11.62 1.71
N ASP A 702 1.11 10.77 1.05
CA ASP A 702 1.54 9.92 -0.06
C ASP A 702 1.65 10.77 -1.35
N PRO A 703 2.86 10.91 -1.95
CA PRO A 703 3.05 11.66 -3.20
C PRO A 703 2.08 11.27 -4.32
N THR A 704 1.68 9.99 -4.40
CA THR A 704 0.78 9.45 -5.43
C THR A 704 -0.65 9.97 -5.36
N ARG A 705 -1.03 10.62 -4.25
CA ARG A 705 -2.36 11.18 -3.99
C ARG A 705 -2.31 12.69 -4.19
N VAL A 706 -2.52 13.10 -5.43
CA VAL A 706 -2.34 14.49 -5.86
C VAL A 706 -3.68 15.22 -5.81
N THR A 707 -3.94 15.88 -4.68
CA THR A 707 -5.11 16.75 -4.52
C THR A 707 -4.87 18.08 -5.23
N LEU A 708 -5.52 18.27 -6.37
CA LEU A 708 -5.47 19.47 -7.18
C LEU A 708 -6.56 20.46 -6.70
N PHE A 709 -6.12 21.54 -6.06
CA PHE A 709 -6.96 22.64 -5.61
C PHE A 709 -7.28 23.60 -6.76
N LEU A 710 -8.56 23.96 -6.84
CA LEU A 710 -9.18 24.68 -7.95
C LEU A 710 -9.68 26.08 -7.56
N GLY A 711 -9.62 26.48 -6.28
CA GLY A 711 -10.39 27.60 -5.74
C GLY A 711 -10.37 28.90 -6.58
N LYS A 712 -9.21 29.29 -7.10
CA LYS A 712 -9.05 30.48 -7.97
C LYS A 712 -9.83 30.45 -9.29
N THR A 713 -10.35 29.30 -9.71
CA THR A 713 -11.12 29.17 -10.96
C THR A 713 -12.57 29.64 -10.82
N GLY A 714 -13.10 29.72 -9.60
CA GLY A 714 -14.54 29.92 -9.37
C GLY A 714 -15.40 28.78 -9.94
N MET A 715 -14.84 27.56 -10.02
CA MET A 715 -15.50 26.34 -10.46
C MET A 715 -15.33 25.26 -9.39
N ASN A 716 -16.44 24.64 -8.96
CA ASN A 716 -16.42 23.60 -7.94
C ASN A 716 -15.85 22.27 -8.49
N GLY A 717 -15.38 21.40 -7.59
CA GLY A 717 -14.72 20.14 -7.96
C GLY A 717 -15.61 19.16 -8.72
N TYR A 718 -16.93 19.19 -8.48
CA TYR A 718 -17.90 18.39 -9.24
C TYR A 718 -17.99 18.86 -10.70
N ASP A 719 -18.19 20.16 -10.93
CA ASP A 719 -18.24 20.75 -12.27
C ASP A 719 -16.93 20.55 -13.03
N PHE A 720 -15.79 20.68 -12.36
CA PHE A 720 -14.48 20.41 -12.96
C PHE A 720 -14.31 18.92 -13.32
N ARG A 721 -14.81 17.99 -12.51
CA ARG A 721 -14.81 16.56 -12.87
C ARG A 721 -15.67 16.28 -14.09
N GLU A 722 -16.96 16.62 -14.02
CA GLU A 722 -17.92 16.24 -15.07
C GLU A 722 -17.63 17.01 -16.37
N LYS A 723 -17.75 18.35 -16.33
CA LYS A 723 -17.79 19.19 -17.54
C LYS A 723 -16.42 19.41 -18.18
N ILE A 724 -15.34 19.34 -17.40
CA ILE A 724 -13.97 19.57 -17.89
C ILE A 724 -13.22 18.24 -18.05
N LEU A 725 -12.99 17.48 -16.98
CA LEU A 725 -12.18 16.27 -17.09
C LEU A 725 -12.87 15.17 -17.91
N MET A 726 -14.11 14.81 -17.56
CA MET A 726 -14.83 13.69 -18.18
C MET A 726 -15.42 14.06 -19.56
N ASP A 727 -16.36 15.00 -19.63
CA ASP A 727 -17.12 15.30 -20.86
C ASP A 727 -16.24 15.89 -21.98
N ARG A 728 -15.30 16.77 -21.63
CA ARG A 728 -14.48 17.50 -22.61
C ARG A 728 -13.16 16.79 -22.96
N PHE A 729 -12.59 15.99 -22.05
CA PHE A 729 -11.27 15.37 -22.24
C PHE A 729 -11.18 13.86 -21.96
N GLY A 730 -12.25 13.19 -21.51
CA GLY A 730 -12.28 11.75 -21.26
C GLY A 730 -11.49 11.28 -20.02
N ILE A 731 -11.07 12.20 -19.16
CA ILE A 731 -10.28 11.92 -17.95
C ILE A 731 -11.23 11.57 -16.80
N GLN A 732 -11.14 10.34 -16.30
CA GLN A 732 -11.95 9.84 -15.17
C GLN A 732 -11.19 9.96 -13.85
N ILE A 733 -11.88 10.38 -12.78
CA ILE A 733 -11.34 10.48 -11.40
C ILE A 733 -12.38 10.05 -10.36
N ASN A 734 -11.91 9.53 -9.22
CA ASN A 734 -12.79 8.89 -8.21
C ASN A 734 -13.33 9.83 -7.13
N LYS A 735 -12.65 10.94 -6.80
CA LYS A 735 -13.04 11.84 -5.70
C LYS A 735 -12.89 13.31 -6.07
N THR A 736 -13.86 14.08 -5.60
CA THR A 736 -13.94 15.55 -5.63
C THR A 736 -14.21 16.03 -4.21
N SER A 737 -13.69 17.21 -3.86
CA SER A 737 -14.22 18.07 -2.79
C SER A 737 -14.98 19.24 -3.44
N ILE A 738 -15.44 20.20 -2.64
CA ILE A 738 -16.06 21.44 -3.15
C ILE A 738 -15.05 22.22 -4.00
N ASN A 739 -13.79 22.30 -3.59
CA ASN A 739 -12.77 23.16 -4.21
C ASN A 739 -11.50 22.43 -4.68
N SER A 740 -11.54 21.10 -4.74
CA SER A 740 -10.40 20.29 -5.19
C SER A 740 -10.84 18.97 -5.84
N VAL A 741 -9.93 18.37 -6.59
CA VAL A 741 -10.11 17.03 -7.19
C VAL A 741 -8.91 16.15 -6.88
N LEU A 742 -9.14 14.87 -6.59
CA LEU A 742 -8.07 13.93 -6.28
C LEU A 742 -7.66 13.12 -7.51
N LEU A 743 -6.41 13.29 -7.90
CA LEU A 743 -5.73 12.48 -8.91
C LEU A 743 -4.97 11.36 -8.20
N ILE A 744 -5.25 10.11 -8.55
CA ILE A 744 -4.60 8.93 -7.95
C ILE A 744 -3.63 8.36 -8.98
N PHE A 745 -2.34 8.40 -8.68
CA PHE A 745 -1.30 7.73 -9.46
C PHE A 745 -1.24 6.26 -9.03
N THR A 746 -1.29 5.34 -9.99
CA THR A 746 -1.20 3.88 -9.78
C THR A 746 -0.21 3.29 -10.78
N ILE A 747 0.16 2.02 -10.57
CA ILE A 747 1.03 1.25 -11.49
C ILE A 747 0.45 1.08 -12.92
N GLY A 748 -0.80 1.49 -13.17
CA GLY A 748 -1.42 1.51 -14.50
C GLY A 748 -1.43 2.88 -15.18
N VAL A 749 -0.90 3.93 -14.54
CA VAL A 749 -0.78 5.27 -15.14
C VAL A 749 0.50 5.34 -15.97
N THR A 750 0.47 5.98 -17.14
CA THR A 750 1.63 6.12 -18.04
C THR A 750 2.13 7.55 -18.13
N TRP A 751 3.39 7.75 -18.55
CA TRP A 751 3.94 9.08 -18.86
C TRP A 751 3.13 9.84 -19.91
N SER A 752 2.48 9.14 -20.84
CA SER A 752 1.55 9.70 -21.82
C SER A 752 0.28 10.23 -21.15
N SER A 753 -0.29 9.51 -20.18
CA SER A 753 -1.42 9.97 -19.37
C SER A 753 -1.06 11.23 -18.57
N VAL A 754 0.15 11.29 -18.00
CA VAL A 754 0.64 12.45 -17.25
C VAL A 754 0.84 13.68 -18.15
N HIS A 755 1.43 13.50 -19.34
CA HIS A 755 1.56 14.58 -20.32
C HIS A 755 0.20 15.06 -20.82
N HIS A 756 -0.73 14.15 -21.12
CA HIS A 756 -2.09 14.51 -21.53
C HIS A 756 -2.80 15.36 -20.46
N LEU A 757 -2.69 14.99 -19.18
CA LEU A 757 -3.26 15.77 -18.08
C LEU A 757 -2.61 17.16 -17.93
N LEU A 758 -1.29 17.28 -18.08
CA LEU A 758 -0.60 18.58 -18.09
C LEU A 758 -1.08 19.47 -19.25
N ASP A 759 -1.23 18.88 -20.44
CA ASP A 759 -1.75 19.56 -21.63
C ASP A 759 -3.21 20.03 -21.43
N VAL A 760 -4.05 19.19 -20.81
CA VAL A 760 -5.43 19.54 -20.44
C VAL A 760 -5.46 20.70 -19.45
N LEU A 761 -4.70 20.63 -18.35
CA LEU A 761 -4.62 21.72 -17.37
C LEU A 761 -4.13 23.03 -18.03
N ARG A 762 -3.16 22.96 -18.94
CA ARG A 762 -2.65 24.13 -19.66
C ARG A 762 -3.67 24.71 -20.65
N ARG A 763 -4.43 23.88 -21.35
CA ARG A 763 -5.55 24.30 -22.23
C ARG A 763 -6.66 24.98 -21.43
N VAL A 764 -7.07 24.39 -20.31
CA VAL A 764 -8.11 24.95 -19.43
C VAL A 764 -7.64 26.26 -18.78
N ALA A 765 -6.39 26.35 -18.33
CA ALA A 765 -5.81 27.60 -17.87
C ALA A 765 -5.73 28.68 -18.97
N THR A 766 -5.48 28.29 -20.23
CA THR A 766 -5.53 29.20 -21.39
C THR A 766 -6.95 29.74 -21.61
N ASP A 767 -7.97 28.90 -21.44
CA ASP A 767 -9.37 29.31 -21.58
C ASP A 767 -9.78 30.25 -20.43
N PHE A 768 -9.39 29.97 -19.18
CA PHE A 768 -9.60 30.90 -18.06
C PHE A 768 -8.87 32.26 -18.26
N ASP A 769 -7.65 32.28 -18.80
CA ASP A 769 -6.95 33.52 -19.17
C ASP A 769 -7.71 34.33 -20.22
N ARG A 770 -8.29 33.67 -21.22
CA ARG A 770 -9.13 34.31 -22.25
C ARG A 770 -10.43 34.86 -21.67
N THR A 771 -11.10 34.10 -20.81
CA THR A 771 -12.31 34.56 -20.12
C THR A 771 -12.01 35.75 -19.22
N GLN A 772 -10.91 35.73 -18.47
CA GLN A 772 -10.48 36.87 -17.64
C GLN A 772 -10.16 38.10 -18.49
N ALA A 773 -9.45 37.94 -19.63
CA ALA A 773 -9.10 39.05 -20.51
C ALA A 773 -10.31 39.67 -21.26
N ALA A 774 -11.42 38.93 -21.38
CA ALA A 774 -12.67 39.38 -21.99
C ALA A 774 -13.75 39.81 -20.98
N ALA A 775 -13.51 39.62 -19.67
CA ALA A 775 -14.49 39.90 -18.62
C ALA A 775 -14.77 41.40 -18.47
N SER A 776 -16.05 41.78 -18.31
CA SER A 776 -16.39 43.10 -17.79
C SER A 776 -16.16 43.16 -16.28
N ALA A 777 -16.21 44.37 -15.70
CA ALA A 777 -16.15 44.54 -14.24
C ALA A 777 -17.30 43.83 -13.49
N ALA A 778 -18.44 43.54 -14.16
CA ALA A 778 -19.52 42.77 -13.58
C ALA A 778 -19.24 41.25 -13.62
N ASP A 779 -18.65 40.75 -14.71
CA ASP A 779 -18.27 39.34 -14.85
C ASP A 779 -17.12 39.00 -13.89
N TRP A 780 -16.15 39.90 -13.74
CA TRP A 780 -15.06 39.73 -12.79
C TRP A 780 -15.57 39.67 -11.34
N LYS A 781 -16.51 40.56 -10.95
CA LYS A 781 -17.13 40.52 -9.62
C LYS A 781 -17.98 39.26 -9.38
N LEU A 782 -18.57 38.68 -10.44
CA LEU A 782 -19.25 37.39 -10.35
C LEU A 782 -18.25 36.23 -10.19
N HIS A 783 -17.09 36.31 -10.84
CA HIS A 783 -16.00 35.34 -10.65
C HIS A 783 -15.39 35.44 -9.23
N GLU A 784 -15.11 36.64 -8.72
CA GLU A 784 -14.64 36.85 -7.34
C GLU A 784 -15.59 36.20 -6.33
N ARG A 785 -16.91 36.45 -6.45
CA ARG A 785 -17.89 35.76 -5.59
C ARG A 785 -17.84 34.24 -5.71
N ARG A 786 -17.71 33.69 -6.92
CA ARG A 786 -17.60 32.22 -7.10
C ARG A 786 -16.32 31.63 -6.52
N VAL A 787 -15.26 32.44 -6.35
CA VAL A 787 -14.07 32.04 -5.59
C VAL A 787 -14.40 32.05 -4.10
N GLU A 788 -14.98 33.14 -3.58
CA GLU A 788 -15.45 33.26 -2.18
C GLU A 788 -16.38 32.08 -1.78
N GLU A 789 -17.38 31.76 -2.62
CA GLU A 789 -18.34 30.66 -2.46
C GLU A 789 -17.69 29.26 -2.38
N ILE A 790 -16.46 29.07 -2.87
CA ILE A 790 -15.74 27.79 -2.82
C ILE A 790 -14.43 27.83 -2.00
N THR A 791 -14.05 28.95 -1.40
CA THR A 791 -12.84 29.03 -0.55
C THR A 791 -13.08 29.62 0.83
N GLU A 792 -14.13 30.42 1.03
CA GLU A 792 -14.39 31.14 2.28
C GLU A 792 -15.78 30.84 2.84
N ASP A 793 -16.85 30.91 2.03
CA ASP A 793 -18.24 30.59 2.45
C ASP A 793 -18.54 29.07 2.33
N LEU A 794 -17.60 28.24 2.79
CA LEU A 794 -17.71 26.79 2.74
C LEU A 794 -18.64 26.26 3.84
N PRO A 795 -19.43 25.19 3.59
CA PRO A 795 -20.15 24.48 4.64
C PRO A 795 -19.21 24.10 5.79
N HIS A 796 -19.71 24.21 7.01
CA HIS A 796 -19.16 23.44 8.12
C HIS A 796 -19.16 21.97 7.73
N LEU A 797 -17.98 21.35 7.79
CA LEU A 797 -17.84 19.90 7.78
C LEU A 797 -18.79 19.32 8.84
N PRO A 798 -19.62 18.32 8.52
CA PRO A 798 -20.64 17.82 9.44
C PRO A 798 -20.03 17.36 10.77
N ASP A 799 -20.79 17.40 11.85
CA ASP A 799 -20.40 16.83 13.15
C ASP A 799 -20.61 15.30 13.20
N PHE A 800 -20.03 14.64 14.18
CA PHE A 800 -20.49 13.32 14.59
C PHE A 800 -21.48 13.46 15.73
N SER A 801 -22.74 13.51 15.33
CA SER A 801 -23.85 13.50 16.25
C SER A 801 -23.80 12.26 17.16
N GLN A 802 -24.12 12.49 18.42
CA GLN A 802 -24.23 11.44 19.42
C GLN A 802 -25.36 10.43 19.06
N PHE A 803 -25.21 9.20 19.56
CA PHE A 803 -26.33 8.26 19.61
C PHE A 803 -27.45 8.80 20.50
N ASP A 804 -28.70 8.54 20.11
CA ASP A 804 -29.86 8.83 20.95
C ASP A 804 -29.87 7.95 22.22
N VAL A 805 -30.53 8.40 23.28
CA VAL A 805 -30.61 7.67 24.57
C VAL A 805 -31.25 6.28 24.39
N ALA A 806 -32.21 6.14 23.46
CA ALA A 806 -32.83 4.87 23.10
C ALA A 806 -31.83 3.83 22.54
N PHE A 807 -30.71 4.28 21.96
CA PHE A 807 -29.69 3.45 21.32
C PHE A 807 -28.32 3.55 22.00
N ARG A 808 -28.29 3.95 23.27
CA ARG A 808 -27.11 3.81 24.15
C ARG A 808 -27.26 2.59 25.04
N PRO A 809 -26.27 1.68 25.12
CA PRO A 809 -26.32 0.53 26.01
C PRO A 809 -26.37 0.93 27.49
N ASP A 810 -25.51 1.88 27.88
CA ASP A 810 -25.32 2.34 29.25
C ASP A 810 -25.78 3.81 29.40
N GLU A 811 -26.02 4.28 30.62
CA GLU A 811 -26.41 5.69 30.87
C GLU A 811 -25.18 6.60 30.67
N GLY A 812 -25.29 7.59 29.78
CA GLY A 812 -24.16 8.47 29.46
C GLY A 812 -23.09 7.88 28.53
N SER A 813 -23.29 6.68 27.94
CA SER A 813 -22.29 6.08 27.05
C SER A 813 -21.96 6.96 25.83
N VAL A 814 -20.69 6.93 25.43
CA VAL A 814 -20.14 7.57 24.21
C VAL A 814 -20.05 6.61 23.02
N TYR A 815 -20.56 5.39 23.19
CA TYR A 815 -20.73 4.33 22.19
C TYR A 815 -22.21 3.94 22.13
N GLY A 816 -22.65 3.38 20.99
CA GLY A 816 -24.06 3.09 20.72
C GLY A 816 -24.34 1.70 20.17
N ASP A 817 -25.60 1.28 20.29
CA ASP A 817 -26.15 0.04 19.73
C ASP A 817 -26.72 0.29 18.33
N THR A 818 -25.82 0.41 17.34
CA THR A 818 -26.19 0.54 15.93
C THR A 818 -26.93 -0.70 15.41
N ARG A 819 -26.77 -1.88 16.03
CA ARG A 819 -27.47 -3.11 15.63
C ARG A 819 -28.96 -3.02 15.95
N SER A 820 -29.30 -2.70 17.19
CA SER A 820 -30.70 -2.55 17.61
C SER A 820 -31.40 -1.44 16.82
N ALA A 821 -30.70 -0.32 16.59
CA ALA A 821 -31.22 0.75 15.74
C ALA A 821 -31.45 0.32 14.27
N PHE A 822 -30.49 -0.39 13.65
CA PHE A 822 -30.59 -0.84 12.26
C PHE A 822 -31.79 -1.77 12.04
N TYR A 823 -32.02 -2.74 12.94
CA TYR A 823 -33.17 -3.63 12.84
C TYR A 823 -34.49 -2.96 13.26
N ALA A 824 -34.49 -2.06 14.25
CA ALA A 824 -35.67 -1.26 14.59
C ALA A 824 -36.14 -0.39 13.42
N GLY A 825 -35.21 0.12 12.60
CA GLY A 825 -35.50 0.89 11.38
C GLY A 825 -36.24 0.12 10.27
N TYR A 826 -36.48 -1.19 10.43
CA TYR A 826 -37.24 -2.01 9.49
C TYR A 826 -38.77 -1.84 9.69
N GLU A 827 -39.22 -1.53 10.91
CA GLU A 827 -40.64 -1.40 11.25
C GLU A 827 -41.23 -0.11 10.63
N GLU A 828 -42.06 -0.26 9.61
CA GLU A 828 -42.61 0.88 8.85
C GLU A 828 -43.42 1.86 9.72
N LYS A 829 -44.17 1.33 10.71
CA LYS A 829 -44.94 2.12 11.69
C LYS A 829 -44.08 2.99 12.62
N ASP A 830 -42.82 2.65 12.79
CA ASP A 830 -41.90 3.24 13.76
C ASP A 830 -40.96 4.28 13.13
N ARG A 831 -41.09 4.52 11.82
CA ARG A 831 -40.31 5.48 11.06
C ARG A 831 -41.19 6.41 10.23
N GLU A 832 -40.68 7.60 9.98
CA GLU A 832 -41.23 8.54 9.01
C GLU A 832 -40.13 9.01 8.05
N TYR A 833 -40.54 9.68 6.96
CA TYR A 833 -39.61 10.32 6.03
C TYR A 833 -39.73 11.85 6.14
N VAL A 834 -38.59 12.53 6.23
CA VAL A 834 -38.51 13.98 6.46
C VAL A 834 -37.55 14.63 5.47
N LEU A 835 -38.10 15.38 4.52
CA LEU A 835 -37.34 16.24 3.60
C LEU A 835 -36.39 17.18 4.36
N ILE A 836 -35.20 17.43 3.81
CA ILE A 836 -34.11 18.20 4.45
C ILE A 836 -34.59 19.55 5.01
N GLY A 837 -35.35 20.33 4.22
CA GLY A 837 -35.92 21.62 4.67
C GLY A 837 -36.98 21.51 5.78
N THR A 838 -37.64 20.35 5.94
CA THR A 838 -38.51 20.05 7.08
C THR A 838 -37.70 19.56 8.28
N ALA A 839 -36.63 18.79 8.06
CA ALA A 839 -35.74 18.35 9.14
C ALA A 839 -35.09 19.55 9.83
N GLY A 840 -34.56 20.50 9.06
CA GLY A 840 -33.99 21.75 9.59
C GLY A 840 -34.99 22.58 10.40
N ARG A 841 -36.27 22.66 9.97
CA ARG A 841 -37.34 23.30 10.76
C ARG A 841 -37.60 22.57 12.07
N ARG A 842 -37.79 21.24 12.04
CA ARG A 842 -38.05 20.44 13.24
C ARG A 842 -36.90 20.53 14.26
N ILE A 843 -35.65 20.51 13.80
CA ILE A 843 -34.47 20.69 14.66
C ILE A 843 -34.44 22.11 15.25
N ALA A 844 -34.77 23.15 14.48
CA ALA A 844 -34.88 24.52 14.98
C ALA A 844 -36.06 24.71 15.97
N GLU A 845 -37.12 23.89 15.87
CA GLU A 845 -38.22 23.78 16.84
C GLU A 845 -37.83 22.95 18.09
N GLY A 846 -36.58 22.46 18.19
CA GLY A 846 -36.10 21.67 19.32
C GLY A 846 -36.47 20.19 19.30
N LYS A 847 -36.92 19.65 18.17
CA LYS A 847 -37.29 18.23 18.03
C LYS A 847 -36.08 17.38 17.62
N THR A 848 -35.71 16.43 18.47
CA THR A 848 -34.73 15.39 18.13
C THR A 848 -35.25 14.52 17.00
N LEU A 849 -34.48 14.42 15.91
CA LEU A 849 -34.68 13.44 14.86
C LEU A 849 -33.56 12.40 14.97
N VAL A 850 -33.85 11.12 14.75
CA VAL A 850 -32.87 10.02 14.91
C VAL A 850 -32.93 9.15 13.67
N SER A 851 -31.78 8.90 13.03
CA SER A 851 -31.75 8.18 11.74
C SER A 851 -32.03 6.68 11.91
N THR A 852 -32.78 6.11 10.98
CA THR A 852 -33.04 4.65 10.88
C THR A 852 -32.05 3.94 9.96
N THR A 853 -31.31 4.69 9.14
CA THR A 853 -30.49 4.17 8.03
C THR A 853 -29.06 4.70 8.09
N PHE A 854 -28.16 4.09 7.31
CA PHE A 854 -26.86 4.68 7.00
C PHE A 854 -27.05 5.76 5.93
N VAL A 855 -26.74 7.01 6.23
CA VAL A 855 -26.75 8.12 5.24
C VAL A 855 -25.34 8.33 4.73
N VAL A 856 -25.07 7.95 3.48
CA VAL A 856 -23.73 7.87 2.89
C VAL A 856 -23.66 8.62 1.55
N PRO A 857 -23.11 9.85 1.49
CA PRO A 857 -22.89 10.56 0.24
C PRO A 857 -21.70 10.00 -0.56
N TYR A 858 -21.82 9.96 -1.88
CA TYR A 858 -20.79 9.48 -2.80
C TYR A 858 -20.39 10.53 -3.85
N PRO A 859 -19.12 10.99 -3.89
CA PRO A 859 -18.06 10.78 -2.89
C PRO A 859 -18.41 11.46 -1.53
N PRO A 860 -17.69 11.14 -0.43
CA PRO A 860 -16.53 10.25 -0.31
C PRO A 860 -16.85 8.78 0.04
N GLY A 861 -18.08 8.44 0.46
CA GLY A 861 -18.49 7.05 0.71
C GLY A 861 -18.34 6.53 2.14
N PHE A 862 -18.12 7.40 3.14
CA PHE A 862 -18.29 7.12 4.56
C PHE A 862 -19.67 7.68 5.05
N PRO A 863 -20.30 7.10 6.08
CA PRO A 863 -21.57 7.60 6.59
C PRO A 863 -21.43 8.94 7.31
N VAL A 864 -22.33 9.89 7.03
CA VAL A 864 -22.53 11.08 7.89
C VAL A 864 -23.54 10.83 9.01
N LEU A 865 -24.40 9.83 8.84
CA LEU A 865 -25.26 9.27 9.88
C LEU A 865 -25.24 7.74 9.81
N VAL A 866 -25.31 7.11 10.98
CA VAL A 866 -25.61 5.69 11.15
C VAL A 866 -26.94 5.50 11.90
N PRO A 867 -27.58 4.33 11.81
CA PRO A 867 -28.79 4.03 12.57
C PRO A 867 -28.61 4.31 14.06
N GLY A 868 -29.53 5.08 14.63
CA GLY A 868 -29.55 5.46 16.05
C GLY A 868 -28.78 6.73 16.40
N GLN A 869 -28.09 7.37 15.45
CA GLN A 869 -27.54 8.72 15.64
C GLN A 869 -28.62 9.80 15.48
N VAL A 870 -28.50 10.86 16.28
CA VAL A 870 -29.31 12.08 16.15
C VAL A 870 -28.98 12.78 14.82
N VAL A 871 -29.96 13.37 14.15
CA VAL A 871 -29.72 14.24 12.99
C VAL A 871 -29.44 15.65 13.50
N SER A 872 -28.20 16.09 13.36
CA SER A 872 -27.77 17.44 13.76
C SER A 872 -28.18 18.51 12.75
N LYS A 873 -27.99 19.78 13.13
CA LYS A 873 -28.21 20.93 12.26
C LYS A 873 -27.14 21.00 11.15
N GLU A 874 -25.91 20.64 11.50
CA GLU A 874 -24.70 20.66 10.68
C GLU A 874 -24.77 19.59 9.58
N ILE A 875 -25.23 18.38 9.91
CA ILE A 875 -25.52 17.31 8.94
C ILE A 875 -26.64 17.74 7.98
N VAL A 876 -27.69 18.41 8.46
CA VAL A 876 -28.77 18.92 7.60
C VAL A 876 -28.26 20.01 6.64
N TYR A 877 -27.40 20.93 7.08
CA TYR A 877 -26.79 21.91 6.17
C TYR A 877 -25.86 21.26 5.15
N PHE A 878 -25.01 20.33 5.58
CA PHE A 878 -24.12 19.60 4.68
C PHE A 878 -24.90 18.83 3.61
N LEU A 879 -25.95 18.11 3.99
CA LEU A 879 -26.85 17.42 3.05
C LEU A 879 -27.63 18.41 2.14
N ALA A 880 -27.92 19.62 2.60
CA ALA A 880 -28.60 20.65 1.80
C ALA A 880 -27.68 21.32 0.75
N GLN A 881 -26.37 21.32 0.95
CA GLN A 881 -25.37 21.92 0.06
C GLN A 881 -24.58 20.87 -0.75
N LEU A 882 -24.93 19.59 -0.64
CA LEU A 882 -24.26 18.50 -1.36
C LEU A 882 -24.76 18.37 -2.80
N ASP A 883 -23.97 18.82 -3.76
CA ASP A 883 -24.19 18.64 -5.22
C ASP A 883 -24.15 17.16 -5.70
N VAL A 884 -24.02 16.18 -4.79
CA VAL A 884 -23.93 14.75 -5.16
C VAL A 884 -25.31 14.13 -5.41
N LYS A 885 -25.46 13.52 -6.59
CA LYS A 885 -26.69 12.81 -6.99
C LYS A 885 -26.92 11.51 -6.20
N GLU A 886 -25.84 10.86 -5.76
CA GLU A 886 -25.85 9.57 -5.07
C GLU A 886 -25.61 9.75 -3.57
N ILE A 887 -26.67 9.61 -2.78
CA ILE A 887 -26.64 9.55 -1.31
C ILE A 887 -27.40 8.29 -0.88
N HIS A 888 -26.70 7.26 -0.40
CA HIS A 888 -27.36 6.05 0.09
C HIS A 888 -28.07 6.36 1.40
N GLY A 889 -29.26 5.78 1.60
CA GLY A 889 -30.09 6.03 2.80
C GLY A 889 -30.91 7.32 2.78
N TYR A 890 -30.76 8.17 1.75
CA TYR A 890 -31.59 9.33 1.47
C TYR A 890 -32.51 9.05 0.26
N ASN A 891 -33.74 9.55 0.30
CA ASN A 891 -34.66 9.53 -0.84
C ASN A 891 -34.95 10.98 -1.26
N HIS A 892 -34.77 11.32 -2.54
CA HIS A 892 -34.93 12.70 -3.04
C HIS A 892 -36.37 13.22 -2.99
N GLU A 893 -37.38 12.33 -3.02
CA GLU A 893 -38.82 12.68 -2.99
C GLU A 893 -39.40 12.66 -1.57
N LEU A 894 -38.92 11.76 -0.70
CA LEU A 894 -39.44 11.54 0.65
C LEU A 894 -38.57 12.20 1.74
N GLY A 895 -37.25 12.22 1.55
CA GLY A 895 -36.26 12.77 2.47
C GLY A 895 -35.45 11.73 3.26
N LEU A 896 -35.01 12.12 4.46
CA LEU A 896 -34.30 11.26 5.41
C LEU A 896 -35.28 10.33 6.12
N SER A 897 -34.92 9.05 6.29
CA SER A 897 -35.70 8.13 7.12
C SER A 897 -35.27 8.26 8.59
N VAL A 898 -36.23 8.54 9.46
CA VAL A 898 -36.01 8.83 10.88
C VAL A 898 -37.07 8.15 11.75
N PHE A 899 -36.74 7.84 13.00
CA PHE A 899 -37.69 7.25 13.95
C PHE A 899 -38.80 8.25 14.35
N THR A 900 -40.01 7.74 14.57
CA THR A 900 -41.08 8.51 15.19
C THR A 900 -40.79 8.73 16.68
N GLN A 901 -41.30 9.82 17.26
CA GLN A 901 -41.08 10.13 18.68
C GLN A 901 -41.68 9.04 19.60
N GLU A 902 -42.79 8.44 19.19
CA GLU A 902 -43.45 7.33 19.88
C GLU A 902 -42.60 6.04 19.87
N ALA A 903 -41.90 5.78 18.76
CA ALA A 903 -40.95 4.67 18.67
C ALA A 903 -39.74 4.89 19.58
N LEU A 904 -39.14 6.09 19.56
CA LEU A 904 -37.99 6.43 20.41
C LEU A 904 -38.32 6.29 21.90
N ALA A 905 -39.41 6.90 22.37
CA ALA A 905 -39.81 6.81 23.78
C ALA A 905 -40.08 5.35 24.22
N ARG A 906 -40.63 4.51 23.32
CA ARG A 906 -40.86 3.09 23.57
C ARG A 906 -39.55 2.29 23.64
N MET A 907 -38.58 2.61 22.78
CA MET A 907 -37.26 1.96 22.74
C MET A 907 -36.40 2.38 23.94
N GLU A 908 -36.41 3.65 24.33
CA GLU A 908 -35.81 4.15 25.56
C GLU A 908 -36.38 3.46 26.79
N ALA A 909 -37.73 3.37 26.91
CA ALA A 909 -38.38 2.70 28.03
C ALA A 909 -38.00 1.21 28.13
N ALA A 910 -37.88 0.51 27.00
CA ALA A 910 -37.42 -0.87 26.95
C ALA A 910 -35.94 -1.01 27.36
N ARG A 911 -35.05 -0.17 26.81
CA ARG A 911 -33.62 -0.12 27.15
C ARG A 911 -33.39 0.21 28.63
N ALA A 912 -34.17 1.13 29.20
CA ALA A 912 -34.17 1.45 30.63
C ALA A 912 -34.76 0.34 31.52
N ALA A 913 -35.68 -0.50 31.01
CA ALA A 913 -36.16 -1.69 31.71
C ALA A 913 -35.06 -2.77 31.77
N VAL A 914 -34.36 -3.04 30.66
CA VAL A 914 -33.21 -3.95 30.62
C VAL A 914 -32.10 -3.47 31.55
N THR A 915 -31.72 -2.19 31.48
CA THR A 915 -30.66 -1.61 32.36
C THR A 915 -31.00 -1.81 33.85
N ARG A 916 -32.27 -1.67 34.24
CA ARG A 916 -32.72 -1.93 35.62
C ARG A 916 -32.68 -3.41 36.00
N ALA A 917 -33.06 -4.30 35.10
CA ALA A 917 -32.98 -5.75 35.34
C ALA A 917 -31.53 -6.22 35.57
N THR A 918 -30.58 -5.75 34.77
CA THR A 918 -29.15 -6.08 34.92
C THR A 918 -28.56 -5.51 36.22
N LYS A 919 -28.91 -4.27 36.59
CA LYS A 919 -28.52 -3.68 37.89
C LYS A 919 -29.13 -4.45 39.08
N ALA A 920 -30.33 -5.00 38.94
CA ALA A 920 -30.99 -5.79 39.99
C ALA A 920 -30.39 -7.20 40.16
N SER A 921 -29.98 -7.87 39.08
CA SER A 921 -29.35 -9.20 39.17
C SER A 921 -27.90 -9.15 39.62
N GLY A 922 -27.15 -8.09 39.28
CA GLY A 922 -25.76 -7.90 39.70
C GLY A 922 -25.56 -7.80 41.22
N ASN A 923 -26.52 -7.23 41.95
CA ASN A 923 -26.46 -7.09 43.41
C ASN A 923 -26.78 -8.40 44.19
N GLY A 924 -27.05 -9.52 43.52
CA GLY A 924 -27.49 -10.77 44.15
C GLY A 924 -26.40 -11.81 44.43
N SER A 925 -25.13 -11.52 44.14
CA SER A 925 -24.06 -12.55 44.01
C SER A 925 -22.94 -12.51 45.07
N SER A 926 -23.05 -11.64 46.09
CA SER A 926 -22.00 -11.47 47.12
C SER A 926 -22.18 -12.28 48.40
N GLU A 927 -23.35 -12.91 48.66
CA GLU A 927 -23.58 -13.68 49.90
C GLU A 927 -24.10 -15.11 49.67
N SER A 928 -23.38 -16.07 50.27
CA SER A 928 -23.80 -17.45 50.60
C SER A 928 -24.08 -18.45 49.47
N ALA A 929 -23.03 -19.21 49.09
CA ALA A 929 -23.17 -20.57 48.58
C ALA A 929 -21.95 -21.44 48.98
N ARG A 930 -21.87 -21.85 50.26
CA ARG A 930 -20.98 -22.96 50.64
C ARG A 930 -21.59 -24.25 50.11
N ALA A 931 -20.96 -24.86 49.10
CA ALA A 931 -21.32 -26.21 48.67
C ALA A 931 -21.02 -27.22 49.80
N PRO A 932 -21.96 -28.12 50.14
CA PRO A 932 -21.65 -29.25 51.02
C PRO A 932 -20.86 -30.31 50.24
N GLU A 933 -19.89 -30.95 50.89
CA GLU A 933 -19.18 -32.10 50.33
C GLU A 933 -20.13 -33.30 50.19
N ALA A 934 -20.00 -34.04 49.09
CA ALA A 934 -20.68 -35.31 48.86
C ALA A 934 -19.63 -36.43 48.65
N PRO A 935 -19.86 -37.67 49.12
CA PRO A 935 -18.77 -38.64 49.25
C PRO A 935 -18.39 -39.31 47.93
N LEU A 936 -17.09 -39.63 47.81
CA LEU A 936 -16.58 -40.54 46.78
C LEU A 936 -17.20 -41.94 46.96
N VAL A 937 -17.94 -42.40 45.94
CA VAL A 937 -18.30 -43.82 45.78
C VAL A 937 -17.43 -44.37 44.65
N ALA A 938 -16.51 -45.26 44.99
CA ALA A 938 -15.75 -46.00 43.99
C ALA A 938 -16.67 -47.03 43.32
N ASN A 939 -16.52 -47.20 42.00
CA ASN A 939 -17.09 -48.33 41.28
C ASN A 939 -16.09 -48.78 40.21
N GLU A 940 -15.51 -49.96 40.42
CA GLU A 940 -14.81 -50.68 39.36
C GLU A 940 -15.84 -51.17 38.33
N HIS A 941 -15.48 -51.23 37.04
CA HIS A 941 -15.67 -52.45 36.23
C HIS A 941 -15.19 -52.29 34.77
N THR A 942 -14.04 -52.90 34.50
CA THR A 942 -13.77 -53.78 33.35
C THR A 942 -14.56 -53.60 32.03
N VAL A 943 -13.82 -53.20 30.99
CA VAL A 943 -14.12 -53.36 29.56
C VAL A 943 -14.32 -54.84 29.17
N PRO A 944 -15.19 -55.13 28.18
CA PRO A 944 -14.96 -56.18 27.19
C PRO A 944 -14.79 -55.61 25.77
N VAL A 945 -13.96 -56.28 24.97
CA VAL A 945 -13.56 -55.86 23.60
C VAL A 945 -14.46 -56.48 22.53
N ASN A 946 -14.81 -55.69 21.52
CA ASN A 946 -14.92 -56.07 20.09
C ASN A 946 -14.98 -54.81 19.22
#